data_AF-A0A1F6N3Y1-F1
#
_entry.id   AF-A0A1F6N3Y1-F1
#
_cell.length_a   1.000
_cell.length_b   1.000
_cell.length_c   1.000
_cell.angle_alpha   90.00
_cell.angle_beta   90.00
_cell.angle_gamma   90.00
#
_symmetry.space_group_name_H-M   'P 1'
#
loop_
_entity.id
_entity.type
_entity.pdbx_description
1 polymer ?
#
loop_
_entity_poly.entity_id
_entity_poly.type
_entity_poly.pdbx_seq_one_letter_code
_entity_poly.pdbx_strand_id
1 'polypeptide(L)'
;MSNIKNPLIWLLAIGLILSPRLVKTAEFNPNNIISDAELQDYDSLGRAEIRSFLRNKNSALTDLIIEDFAGKNRYASEIIYQAAQNYQINPKYLLVKLQKEQSLINSSQPTQRQLDWATGYGVCDSCDTTDPALEKNKGFGKQVDYAAGIMRWYYENINSTGWIKKPNVTYTIDSTPITPVNEATAFLYTYTPHLQGNANFARLWSNWFSQVYPDGTLIKSEASSTIFAIINGEKRPIKNMSVLSSRFNPQMMIVVPAEELTRYKTGMMITYNNYSLLKINETYYLLDYEIARPFASAEIFRQFGYNPDEVFEASEADLAGYTIDEPITLEDLYPTGRMVTIGETVYYLKNNRYYFFPSLEILKVRFPRLKPQAISSEELAKFESGGPLLFPDATLVGSQLTNRIYVIEKGKKRLIPSEKIFLNLGYKWINVMWLDDLTLDQHQNGEPLYTDELLNRNATSTAKIELTAAKKAVAQKIIPKKVIVPAKKTVVAVKKPTATFFSPPTSTEPMRFVETGMMYTLRPESAKNSEPHLTTIIDSYIVARINNGVTEIVAEKNADVPRPLASLTKVVAAYQMGRDSIDTEKSVKYSPTKHSAPSGYLYKISAGDTVKNKDLLSALLISSFNTPALMLVDSLGKNQAEFVTEMNNQIKEWGLTKSYFFDAHGYDVRNQSTAREYVTIFTTALTDPILESYLGEKSYTYEELRNAGGASIHRDINTNRLFFSTDAPYTVLASKTGYLYEAGYNMAMIVERVGDSQKFAIISLGNPDYNKKYSETDRLTRWALKNF
;
A
#
# COMPACT_ATOMS: atom_id res chain seq x y z
N MET A 1 54.25 44.60 -24.31
CA MET A 1 54.78 43.69 -25.34
C MET A 1 54.77 42.30 -24.72
N SER A 2 53.79 41.45 -25.05
CA SER A 2 53.81 40.46 -26.17
C SER A 2 54.66 39.21 -25.83
N ASN A 3 54.21 37.97 -26.07
CA ASN A 3 53.03 37.55 -26.84
C ASN A 3 52.47 36.18 -26.39
N ILE A 4 51.22 35.89 -26.79
CA ILE A 4 50.52 34.62 -26.52
C ILE A 4 51.03 33.48 -27.42
N LYS A 5 51.12 32.25 -26.89
CA LYS A 5 50.82 30.99 -27.62
C LYS A 5 50.65 29.79 -26.67
N ASN A 6 49.59 29.00 -26.87
CA ASN A 6 49.39 27.70 -26.21
C ASN A 6 50.42 26.67 -26.69
N PRO A 7 50.61 25.60 -25.89
CA PRO A 7 50.28 24.27 -26.42
C PRO A 7 49.20 23.54 -25.59
N LEU A 8 48.64 22.49 -26.18
CA LEU A 8 47.56 21.65 -25.65
C LEU A 8 48.12 20.29 -25.18
N ILE A 9 47.60 19.75 -24.06
CA ILE A 9 47.61 18.31 -23.69
C ILE A 9 49.05 17.80 -23.35
N TRP A 10 49.34 17.03 -22.30
CA TRP A 10 48.64 15.90 -21.69
C TRP A 10 48.52 15.98 -20.16
N LEU A 11 47.38 15.53 -19.64
CA LEU A 11 47.21 15.13 -18.24
C LEU A 11 46.74 13.67 -18.23
N LEU A 12 47.57 12.77 -17.71
CA LEU A 12 47.33 11.33 -17.73
C LEU A 12 46.35 10.93 -16.61
N ALA A 13 45.06 11.15 -16.86
CA ALA A 13 44.00 10.65 -15.99
C ALA A 13 43.88 9.12 -16.12
N ILE A 14 44.51 8.39 -15.19
CA ILE A 14 44.28 6.95 -15.02
C ILE A 14 42.88 6.77 -14.39
N GLY A 15 41.86 6.83 -15.25
CA GLY A 15 40.47 6.59 -14.90
C GLY A 15 40.28 5.12 -14.55
N LEU A 16 40.43 4.78 -13.28
CA LEU A 16 40.09 3.45 -12.77
C LEU A 16 38.56 3.35 -12.70
N ILE A 17 37.95 2.99 -13.84
CA ILE A 17 36.49 2.84 -13.98
C ILE A 17 36.05 1.58 -13.21
N LEU A 18 35.89 1.74 -11.89
CA LEU A 18 35.03 0.87 -11.09
C LEU A 18 33.58 1.15 -11.50
N SER A 19 33.17 0.54 -12.61
CA SER A 19 31.81 0.56 -13.11
C SER A 19 30.85 0.25 -11.96
N PRO A 20 29.94 1.15 -11.56
CA PRO A 20 28.96 0.84 -10.54
C PRO A 20 28.14 -0.34 -11.05
N ARG A 21 28.24 -1.49 -10.38
CA ARG A 21 27.37 -2.63 -10.66
C ARG A 21 25.96 -2.21 -10.30
N LEU A 22 25.24 -1.71 -11.30
CA LEU A 22 23.80 -1.57 -11.29
C LEU A 22 23.21 -2.90 -10.84
N VAL A 23 22.77 -2.95 -9.59
CA VAL A 23 21.73 -3.88 -9.18
C VAL A 23 20.49 -3.43 -9.93
N LYS A 24 20.37 -3.97 -11.15
CA LYS A 24 19.16 -3.90 -11.97
C LYS A 24 17.98 -4.40 -11.14
N THR A 25 16.78 -4.13 -11.64
CA THR A 25 15.65 -5.03 -11.41
C THR A 25 16.06 -6.50 -11.67
N ALA A 26 15.25 -7.45 -11.21
CA ALA A 26 15.27 -8.80 -11.78
C ALA A 26 14.71 -8.76 -13.22
N GLU A 27 15.48 -8.13 -14.12
CA GLU A 27 15.32 -8.19 -15.56
C GLU A 27 15.19 -9.66 -15.95
N PHE A 28 14.11 -10.01 -16.66
CA PHE A 28 13.79 -11.39 -16.98
C PHE A 28 14.99 -12.08 -17.63
N ASN A 29 15.61 -12.99 -16.87
CA ASN A 29 16.78 -13.73 -17.33
C ASN A 29 16.29 -14.98 -18.07
N PRO A 30 16.31 -15.01 -19.41
CA PRO A 30 15.77 -16.15 -20.14
C PRO A 30 16.64 -17.40 -19.99
N ASN A 31 17.86 -17.28 -19.46
CA ASN A 31 18.75 -18.40 -19.18
C ASN A 31 18.55 -18.99 -17.77
N ASN A 32 17.84 -18.28 -16.87
CA ASN A 32 17.53 -18.75 -15.52
C ASN A 32 16.17 -18.20 -15.07
N ILE A 33 15.10 -18.98 -15.26
CA ILE A 33 13.71 -18.58 -14.96
C ILE A 33 13.38 -18.85 -13.49
N ILE A 34 13.66 -20.07 -13.04
CA ILE A 34 13.59 -20.59 -11.68
C ILE A 34 14.64 -21.68 -11.52
N SER A 35 15.00 -22.01 -10.28
CA SER A 35 15.91 -23.11 -9.94
C SER A 35 15.23 -24.48 -9.86
N ASP A 36 16.03 -25.55 -9.92
CA ASP A 36 15.56 -26.94 -9.73
C ASP A 36 15.00 -27.15 -8.32
N ALA A 37 15.58 -26.49 -7.32
CA ALA A 37 15.10 -26.47 -5.94
C ALA A 37 13.71 -25.80 -5.85
N GLU A 38 13.53 -24.64 -6.49
CA GLU A 38 12.22 -23.98 -6.57
C GLU A 38 11.16 -24.84 -7.27
N LEU A 39 11.50 -25.52 -8.37
CA LEU A 39 10.52 -26.35 -9.09
C LEU A 39 10.17 -27.66 -8.35
N GLN A 40 11.08 -28.21 -7.55
CA GLN A 40 10.89 -29.46 -6.81
C GLN A 40 10.46 -29.26 -5.34
N ASP A 41 10.33 -28.02 -4.87
CA ASP A 41 9.80 -27.66 -3.53
C ASP A 41 8.28 -27.95 -3.44
N TYR A 42 7.93 -29.23 -3.34
CA TYR A 42 6.57 -29.76 -3.43
C TYR A 42 5.72 -29.58 -2.16
N ASP A 43 6.37 -29.31 -1.02
CA ASP A 43 5.72 -29.09 0.27
C ASP A 43 5.42 -27.61 0.53
N SER A 44 5.77 -26.74 -0.43
CA SER A 44 5.83 -25.29 -0.24
C SER A 44 4.50 -24.56 -0.06
N LEU A 45 3.38 -25.26 -0.24
CA LEU A 45 2.02 -24.86 0.13
C LEU A 45 1.18 -26.11 0.46
N GLY A 46 0.59 -26.15 1.65
CA GLY A 46 -0.42 -27.15 2.00
C GLY A 46 -1.81 -26.87 1.40
N ARG A 47 -2.76 -27.78 1.64
CA ARG A 47 -4.14 -27.70 1.13
C ARG A 47 -4.90 -26.44 1.58
N ALA A 48 -4.62 -25.94 2.78
CA ALA A 48 -5.30 -24.78 3.37
C ALA A 48 -4.73 -23.46 2.81
N GLU A 49 -3.43 -23.46 2.55
CA GLU A 49 -2.63 -22.38 1.98
C GLU A 49 -2.99 -22.19 0.51
N ILE A 50 -3.07 -23.28 -0.27
CA ILE A 50 -3.57 -23.25 -1.66
C ILE A 50 -5.00 -22.69 -1.69
N ARG A 51 -5.91 -23.16 -0.81
CA ARG A 51 -7.29 -22.64 -0.77
C ARG A 51 -7.35 -21.17 -0.36
N SER A 52 -6.49 -20.75 0.57
CA SER A 52 -6.40 -19.35 1.01
C SER A 52 -5.83 -18.43 -0.06
N PHE A 53 -4.83 -18.89 -0.81
CA PHE A 53 -4.30 -18.19 -1.99
C PHE A 53 -5.41 -17.99 -3.04
N LEU A 54 -6.15 -19.05 -3.40
CA LEU A 54 -7.28 -18.95 -4.33
C LEU A 54 -8.36 -17.97 -3.85
N ARG A 55 -8.68 -17.99 -2.55
CA ARG A 55 -9.62 -17.05 -1.91
C ARG A 55 -9.17 -15.60 -2.04
N ASN A 56 -7.90 -15.33 -1.76
CA ASN A 56 -7.33 -13.98 -1.81
C ASN A 56 -7.31 -13.41 -3.24
N LYS A 57 -7.26 -14.29 -4.27
CA LYS A 57 -7.39 -13.91 -5.69
C LYS A 57 -8.84 -13.78 -6.17
N ASN A 58 -9.83 -14.00 -5.29
CA ASN A 58 -11.26 -14.11 -5.63
C ASN A 58 -11.55 -15.18 -6.70
N SER A 59 -10.79 -16.28 -6.68
CA SER A 59 -10.92 -17.39 -7.64
C SER A 59 -12.18 -18.22 -7.35
N ALA A 60 -12.92 -18.61 -8.38
CA ALA A 60 -13.96 -19.62 -8.26
C ALA A 60 -13.40 -20.98 -7.77
N LEU A 61 -12.11 -21.26 -8.02
CA LEU A 61 -11.45 -22.49 -7.56
C LEU A 61 -11.39 -22.62 -6.03
N THR A 62 -11.64 -21.54 -5.27
CA THR A 62 -11.62 -21.52 -3.79
C THR A 62 -12.57 -22.55 -3.18
N ASP A 63 -13.77 -22.66 -3.74
CA ASP A 63 -14.86 -23.50 -3.23
C ASP A 63 -15.37 -24.50 -4.28
N LEU A 64 -14.76 -24.51 -5.48
CA LEU A 64 -15.06 -25.47 -6.54
C LEU A 64 -14.73 -26.90 -6.08
N ILE A 65 -15.75 -27.75 -6.08
CA ILE A 65 -15.63 -29.20 -6.00
C ILE A 65 -15.75 -29.76 -7.43
N ILE A 66 -14.77 -30.56 -7.84
CA ILE A 66 -14.63 -31.11 -9.20
C ILE A 66 -13.86 -32.44 -9.15
N GLU A 67 -13.91 -33.24 -10.22
CA GLU A 67 -13.25 -34.55 -10.28
C GLU A 67 -11.71 -34.44 -10.33
N ASP A 68 -11.04 -35.26 -9.52
CA ASP A 68 -9.61 -35.55 -9.60
C ASP A 68 -9.26 -36.47 -10.80
N PHE A 69 -7.98 -36.76 -11.03
CA PHE A 69 -7.54 -37.62 -12.13
C PHE A 69 -8.10 -39.06 -12.05
N ALA A 70 -8.57 -39.48 -10.87
CA ALA A 70 -9.14 -40.79 -10.58
C ALA A 70 -10.69 -40.78 -10.50
N GLY A 71 -11.34 -39.70 -10.96
CA GLY A 71 -12.80 -39.57 -11.03
C GLY A 71 -13.48 -39.33 -9.67
N LYS A 72 -12.76 -38.83 -8.66
CA LYS A 72 -13.33 -38.52 -7.33
C LYS A 72 -13.49 -37.03 -7.15
N ASN A 73 -14.69 -36.60 -6.76
CA ASN A 73 -14.98 -35.20 -6.48
C ASN A 73 -14.22 -34.70 -5.24
N ARG A 74 -13.43 -33.64 -5.41
CA ARG A 74 -12.63 -32.96 -4.37
C ARG A 74 -12.62 -31.45 -4.59
N TYR A 75 -12.22 -30.69 -3.56
CA TYR A 75 -11.88 -29.29 -3.75
C TYR A 75 -10.71 -29.12 -4.72
N ALA A 76 -10.76 -28.12 -5.59
CA ALA A 76 -9.67 -27.82 -6.53
C ALA A 76 -8.32 -27.60 -5.81
N SER A 77 -8.31 -27.04 -4.60
CA SER A 77 -7.11 -26.89 -3.77
C SER A 77 -6.52 -28.22 -3.27
N GLU A 78 -7.34 -29.26 -3.08
CA GLU A 78 -6.88 -30.60 -2.72
C GLU A 78 -6.30 -31.33 -3.95
N ILE A 79 -6.87 -31.11 -5.14
CA ILE A 79 -6.35 -31.65 -6.41
C ILE A 79 -4.95 -31.08 -6.69
N ILE A 80 -4.76 -29.76 -6.58
CA ILE A 80 -3.46 -29.10 -6.76
C ILE A 80 -2.41 -29.65 -5.78
N TYR A 81 -2.80 -29.83 -4.52
CA TYR A 81 -1.92 -30.43 -3.50
C TYR A 81 -1.55 -31.88 -3.81
N GLN A 82 -2.52 -32.73 -4.20
CA GLN A 82 -2.25 -34.13 -4.51
C GLN A 82 -1.34 -34.28 -5.73
N ALA A 83 -1.56 -33.51 -6.80
CA ALA A 83 -0.67 -33.48 -7.95
C ALA A 83 0.76 -33.05 -7.59
N ALA A 84 0.91 -32.00 -6.77
CA ALA A 84 2.21 -31.53 -6.29
C ALA A 84 2.97 -32.61 -5.50
N GLN A 85 2.29 -33.27 -4.56
CA GLN A 85 2.89 -34.29 -3.69
C GLN A 85 3.16 -35.61 -4.42
N ASN A 86 2.24 -36.08 -5.26
CA ASN A 86 2.38 -37.33 -6.05
C ASN A 86 3.62 -37.31 -6.96
N TYR A 87 3.93 -36.15 -7.53
CA TYR A 87 5.02 -35.99 -8.51
C TYR A 87 6.22 -35.21 -7.97
N GLN A 88 6.21 -34.80 -6.69
CA GLN A 88 7.25 -33.96 -6.09
C GLN A 88 7.55 -32.70 -6.93
N ILE A 89 6.51 -31.93 -7.28
CA ILE A 89 6.60 -30.67 -8.04
C ILE A 89 5.90 -29.55 -7.27
N ASN A 90 6.44 -28.34 -7.32
CA ASN A 90 5.99 -27.22 -6.50
C ASN A 90 4.51 -26.79 -6.80
N PRO A 91 3.62 -26.74 -5.79
CA PRO A 91 2.24 -26.26 -5.98
C PRO A 91 2.16 -24.81 -6.47
N LYS A 92 3.15 -23.97 -6.18
CA LYS A 92 3.28 -22.59 -6.70
C LYS A 92 3.41 -22.58 -8.24
N TYR A 93 4.11 -23.56 -8.82
CA TYR A 93 4.23 -23.69 -10.27
C TYR A 93 2.88 -24.06 -10.90
N LEU A 94 2.11 -24.95 -10.27
CA LEU A 94 0.76 -25.32 -10.71
C LEU A 94 -0.19 -24.12 -10.66
N LEU A 95 -0.12 -23.29 -9.61
CA LEU A 95 -0.89 -22.04 -9.52
C LEU A 95 -0.52 -21.05 -10.63
N VAL A 96 0.78 -20.85 -10.92
CA VAL A 96 1.21 -19.98 -12.04
C VAL A 96 0.73 -20.54 -13.38
N LYS A 97 0.80 -21.85 -13.60
CA LYS A 97 0.25 -22.54 -14.79
C LYS A 97 -1.26 -22.27 -14.95
N LEU A 98 -2.07 -22.51 -13.92
CA LEU A 98 -3.53 -22.27 -13.97
C LEU A 98 -3.90 -20.82 -14.37
N GLN A 99 -3.06 -19.84 -14.02
CA GLN A 99 -3.24 -18.45 -14.46
C GLN A 99 -2.67 -18.16 -15.85
N LYS A 100 -1.46 -18.62 -16.15
CA LYS A 100 -0.78 -18.39 -17.43
C LYS A 100 -1.60 -18.93 -18.60
N GLU A 101 -2.15 -20.14 -18.45
CA GLU A 101 -2.72 -20.89 -19.58
C GLU A 101 -4.24 -20.66 -19.74
N GLN A 102 -4.98 -20.47 -18.64
CA GLN A 102 -6.45 -20.32 -18.66
C GLN A 102 -7.00 -19.19 -17.78
N SER A 103 -6.15 -18.38 -17.14
CA SER A 103 -6.55 -17.29 -16.23
C SER A 103 -7.48 -17.70 -15.07
N LEU A 104 -7.39 -18.95 -14.60
CA LEU A 104 -8.31 -19.51 -13.60
C LEU A 104 -8.13 -18.92 -12.19
N ILE A 105 -6.91 -18.51 -11.84
CA ILE A 105 -6.59 -17.97 -10.51
C ILE A 105 -7.28 -16.62 -10.29
N ASN A 106 -7.27 -15.74 -11.29
CA ASN A 106 -7.90 -14.42 -11.19
C ASN A 106 -9.35 -14.41 -11.73
N SER A 107 -9.97 -15.58 -11.95
CA SER A 107 -11.35 -15.67 -12.47
C SER A 107 -12.34 -16.12 -11.40
N SER A 108 -13.34 -15.27 -11.13
CA SER A 108 -14.51 -15.58 -10.30
C SER A 108 -15.62 -16.32 -11.06
N GLN A 109 -15.52 -16.44 -12.39
CA GLN A 109 -16.49 -17.13 -13.26
C GLN A 109 -15.76 -17.84 -14.43
N PRO A 110 -15.02 -18.94 -14.19
CA PRO A 110 -14.37 -19.70 -15.24
C PRO A 110 -15.39 -20.45 -16.10
N THR A 111 -15.18 -20.46 -17.41
CA THR A 111 -15.96 -21.30 -18.33
C THR A 111 -15.56 -22.77 -18.19
N GLN A 112 -16.47 -23.69 -18.54
CA GLN A 112 -16.15 -25.12 -18.55
C GLN A 112 -14.93 -25.44 -19.42
N ARG A 113 -14.74 -24.76 -20.57
CA ARG A 113 -13.56 -24.94 -21.43
C ARG A 113 -12.25 -24.59 -20.72
N GLN A 114 -12.24 -23.58 -19.85
CA GLN A 114 -11.07 -23.23 -19.05
C GLN A 114 -10.78 -24.29 -17.98
N LEU A 115 -11.81 -24.92 -17.39
CA LEU A 115 -11.63 -26.03 -16.44
C LEU A 115 -11.18 -27.33 -17.13
N ASP A 116 -11.75 -27.61 -18.31
CA ASP A 116 -11.45 -28.77 -19.15
C ASP A 116 -9.99 -28.81 -19.62
N TRP A 117 -9.39 -27.64 -19.85
CA TRP A 117 -8.04 -27.44 -20.40
C TRP A 117 -7.14 -26.58 -19.49
N ALA A 118 -7.33 -26.70 -18.18
CA ALA A 118 -6.83 -25.82 -17.12
C ALA A 118 -5.33 -25.45 -17.16
N THR A 119 -4.49 -26.30 -17.74
CA THR A 119 -3.03 -26.12 -17.80
C THR A 119 -2.48 -26.17 -19.23
N GLY A 120 -3.38 -26.24 -20.23
CA GLY A 120 -3.06 -26.45 -21.64
C GLY A 120 -2.45 -27.83 -21.94
N TYR A 121 -2.52 -28.80 -21.01
CA TYR A 121 -1.81 -30.06 -21.17
C TYR A 121 -2.37 -30.88 -22.33
N GLY A 122 -1.49 -31.22 -23.28
CA GLY A 122 -1.80 -31.98 -24.48
C GLY A 122 -2.40 -31.15 -25.63
N VAL A 123 -2.50 -29.83 -25.50
CA VAL A 123 -2.98 -28.94 -26.58
C VAL A 123 -1.79 -28.23 -27.22
N CYS A 124 -1.60 -28.43 -28.52
CA CYS A 124 -0.62 -27.69 -29.34
C CYS A 124 -1.27 -26.48 -30.04
N ASP A 125 -0.46 -25.54 -30.54
CA ASP A 125 -0.95 -24.30 -31.17
C ASP A 125 -1.88 -24.53 -32.39
N SER A 126 -1.75 -25.69 -33.05
CA SER A 126 -2.57 -26.12 -34.19
C SER A 126 -3.57 -27.24 -33.85
N CYS A 127 -3.76 -27.57 -32.56
CA CYS A 127 -4.60 -28.70 -32.13
C CYS A 127 -6.05 -28.27 -31.92
N ASP A 128 -7.00 -29.02 -32.49
CA ASP A 128 -8.42 -28.84 -32.20
C ASP A 128 -8.77 -29.52 -30.86
N THR A 129 -9.27 -28.75 -29.90
CA THR A 129 -9.72 -29.25 -28.58
C THR A 129 -10.97 -30.15 -28.63
N THR A 130 -11.51 -30.42 -29.83
CA THR A 130 -12.58 -31.41 -30.06
C THR A 130 -12.09 -32.75 -30.61
N ASP A 131 -10.78 -32.92 -30.84
CA ASP A 131 -10.19 -34.19 -31.27
C ASP A 131 -10.39 -35.30 -30.19
N PRO A 132 -11.03 -36.44 -30.51
CA PRO A 132 -11.19 -37.58 -29.59
C PRO A 132 -9.85 -38.13 -29.03
N ALA A 133 -8.73 -37.94 -29.73
CA ALA A 133 -7.41 -38.32 -29.23
C ALA A 133 -6.95 -37.47 -28.03
N LEU A 134 -7.50 -36.26 -27.89
CA LEU A 134 -7.20 -35.31 -26.82
C LEU A 134 -8.22 -35.37 -25.67
N GLU A 135 -9.48 -35.74 -25.91
CA GLU A 135 -10.54 -35.87 -24.88
C GLU A 135 -10.10 -36.69 -23.64
N LYS A 136 -9.18 -37.65 -23.79
CA LYS A 136 -8.59 -38.39 -22.66
C LYS A 136 -7.94 -37.47 -21.61
N ASN A 137 -7.32 -36.36 -22.03
CA ASN A 137 -6.61 -35.38 -21.20
C ASN A 137 -7.53 -34.34 -20.54
N LYS A 138 -8.81 -34.34 -20.91
CA LYS A 138 -9.80 -33.32 -20.53
C LYS A 138 -10.24 -33.45 -19.08
N GLY A 139 -10.45 -32.31 -18.44
CA GLY A 139 -10.97 -32.16 -17.08
C GLY A 139 -9.92 -31.65 -16.10
N PHE A 140 -10.34 -30.78 -15.17
CA PHE A 140 -9.46 -30.05 -14.24
C PHE A 140 -8.49 -30.97 -13.49
N GLY A 141 -8.99 -32.07 -12.93
CA GLY A 141 -8.19 -33.08 -12.22
C GLY A 141 -6.99 -33.57 -13.03
N LYS A 142 -7.24 -34.04 -14.26
CA LYS A 142 -6.19 -34.55 -15.16
C LYS A 142 -5.25 -33.45 -15.64
N GLN A 143 -5.77 -32.26 -15.96
CA GLN A 143 -4.95 -31.14 -16.41
C GLN A 143 -3.95 -30.69 -15.33
N VAL A 144 -4.36 -30.67 -14.07
CA VAL A 144 -3.48 -30.33 -12.93
C VAL A 144 -2.48 -31.46 -12.65
N ASP A 145 -2.96 -32.71 -12.61
CA ASP A 145 -2.15 -33.90 -12.36
C ASP A 145 -1.05 -34.09 -13.42
N TYR A 146 -1.41 -34.07 -14.71
CA TYR A 146 -0.45 -34.24 -15.81
C TYR A 146 0.51 -33.06 -15.97
N ALA A 147 0.14 -31.84 -15.55
CA ALA A 147 1.04 -30.69 -15.56
C ALA A 147 2.13 -30.76 -14.48
N ALA A 148 1.91 -31.51 -13.39
CA ALA A 148 2.94 -31.90 -12.44
C ALA A 148 3.72 -33.12 -12.96
N GLY A 149 3.02 -34.18 -13.38
CA GLY A 149 3.61 -35.43 -13.83
C GLY A 149 4.60 -35.29 -14.99
N ILE A 150 4.33 -34.41 -15.95
CA ILE A 150 5.26 -34.16 -17.07
C ILE A 150 6.59 -33.53 -16.62
N MET A 151 6.60 -32.69 -15.59
CA MET A 151 7.82 -32.07 -15.08
C MET A 151 8.67 -33.08 -14.30
N ARG A 152 8.04 -33.97 -13.52
CA ARG A 152 8.72 -35.10 -12.88
C ARG A 152 9.27 -36.08 -13.92
N TRP A 153 8.48 -36.40 -14.94
CA TRP A 153 8.92 -37.26 -16.06
C TRP A 153 10.12 -36.66 -16.81
N TYR A 154 10.20 -35.33 -16.97
CA TYR A 154 11.38 -34.69 -17.55
C TYR A 154 12.65 -34.89 -16.71
N TYR A 155 12.60 -34.71 -15.38
CA TYR A 155 13.74 -35.01 -14.49
C TYR A 155 14.21 -36.47 -14.65
N GLU A 156 13.27 -37.40 -14.73
CA GLU A 156 13.55 -38.84 -14.86
C GLU A 156 14.10 -39.23 -16.25
N ASN A 157 13.77 -38.48 -17.31
CA ASN A 157 14.02 -38.87 -18.70
C ASN A 157 14.93 -37.92 -19.50
N ILE A 158 15.45 -36.85 -18.89
CA ILE A 158 16.38 -35.91 -19.53
C ILE A 158 17.58 -36.62 -20.19
N ASN A 159 18.05 -37.74 -19.64
CA ASN A 159 19.17 -38.51 -20.18
C ASN A 159 18.76 -39.56 -21.23
N SER A 160 17.54 -40.08 -21.19
CA SER A 160 17.02 -41.06 -22.16
C SER A 160 16.42 -40.41 -23.41
N THR A 161 15.97 -39.16 -23.32
CA THR A 161 15.08 -38.54 -24.32
C THR A 161 15.72 -37.33 -25.00
N GLY A 162 16.06 -37.47 -26.28
CA GLY A 162 16.83 -36.47 -27.04
C GLY A 162 16.14 -35.15 -27.36
N TRP A 163 14.81 -35.04 -27.20
CA TRP A 163 14.05 -33.80 -27.47
C TRP A 163 13.82 -32.92 -26.23
N ILE A 164 14.08 -33.44 -25.03
CA ILE A 164 14.06 -32.64 -23.80
C ILE A 164 15.25 -31.68 -23.85
N LYS A 165 15.01 -30.39 -23.62
CA LYS A 165 16.08 -29.39 -23.58
C LYS A 165 16.91 -29.57 -22.30
N LYS A 166 18.20 -29.29 -22.38
CA LYS A 166 19.18 -29.57 -21.32
C LYS A 166 19.85 -28.29 -20.82
N PRO A 167 20.31 -28.26 -19.55
CA PRO A 167 21.16 -27.18 -19.07
C PRO A 167 22.47 -27.12 -19.86
N ASN A 168 23.04 -25.92 -19.97
CA ASN A 168 24.29 -25.59 -20.67
C ASN A 168 24.31 -25.91 -22.18
N VAL A 169 23.14 -26.12 -22.80
CA VAL A 169 22.99 -26.24 -24.26
C VAL A 169 22.22 -25.04 -24.80
N THR A 170 22.70 -24.44 -25.90
CA THR A 170 22.06 -23.28 -26.52
C THR A 170 20.97 -23.71 -27.51
N TYR A 171 19.78 -23.11 -27.37
CA TYR A 171 18.62 -23.30 -28.25
C TYR A 171 18.18 -21.95 -28.81
N THR A 172 17.73 -21.93 -30.07
CA THR A 172 17.09 -20.73 -30.64
C THR A 172 15.60 -20.73 -30.29
N ILE A 173 15.15 -19.76 -29.50
CA ILE A 173 13.77 -19.59 -29.04
C ILE A 173 13.31 -18.19 -29.45
N ASP A 174 12.22 -18.06 -30.22
CA ASP A 174 11.74 -16.78 -30.77
C ASP A 174 12.88 -15.91 -31.37
N SER A 175 13.70 -16.52 -32.22
CA SER A 175 14.93 -15.94 -32.82
C SER A 175 16.04 -15.52 -31.84
N THR A 176 15.92 -15.82 -30.55
CA THR A 176 16.88 -15.46 -29.50
C THR A 176 17.69 -16.70 -29.07
N PRO A 177 19.03 -16.64 -28.95
CA PRO A 177 19.83 -17.74 -28.44
C PRO A 177 19.75 -17.84 -26.91
N ILE A 178 19.12 -18.89 -26.41
CA ILE A 178 18.89 -19.15 -24.98
C ILE A 178 19.70 -20.37 -24.54
N THR A 179 20.43 -20.25 -23.43
CA THR A 179 21.23 -21.32 -22.82
C THR A 179 20.77 -21.51 -21.37
N PRO A 180 19.82 -22.42 -21.09
CA PRO A 180 19.35 -22.68 -19.73
C PRO A 180 20.50 -23.07 -18.80
N VAL A 181 20.57 -22.51 -17.59
CA VAL A 181 21.63 -22.85 -16.61
C VAL A 181 21.28 -24.04 -15.72
N ASN A 182 20.01 -24.45 -15.70
CA ASN A 182 19.46 -25.51 -14.85
C ASN A 182 18.36 -26.30 -15.58
N GLU A 183 17.94 -27.43 -15.00
CA GLU A 183 16.99 -28.35 -15.62
C GLU A 183 15.58 -27.76 -15.64
N ALA A 184 15.13 -27.14 -14.55
CA ALA A 184 13.84 -26.46 -14.45
C ALA A 184 13.61 -25.41 -15.54
N THR A 185 14.61 -24.55 -15.80
CA THR A 185 14.54 -23.58 -16.90
C THR A 185 14.51 -24.28 -18.26
N ALA A 186 15.29 -25.33 -18.46
CA ALA A 186 15.29 -26.11 -19.70
C ALA A 186 13.93 -26.82 -19.94
N PHE A 187 13.30 -27.31 -18.88
CA PHE A 187 11.98 -27.95 -18.91
C PHE A 187 10.85 -26.95 -19.19
N LEU A 188 10.94 -25.73 -18.67
CA LEU A 188 10.01 -24.64 -19.02
C LEU A 188 10.09 -24.29 -20.53
N TYR A 189 11.28 -24.28 -21.15
CA TYR A 189 11.41 -24.17 -22.62
C TYR A 189 11.10 -25.46 -23.38
N THR A 190 11.10 -26.63 -22.72
CA THR A 190 10.65 -27.89 -23.32
C THR A 190 9.12 -27.91 -23.44
N TYR A 191 8.42 -27.43 -22.40
CA TYR A 191 6.96 -27.33 -22.36
C TYR A 191 6.42 -26.12 -23.13
N THR A 192 7.01 -24.93 -22.96
CA THR A 192 6.63 -23.69 -23.66
C THR A 192 7.84 -23.18 -24.44
N PRO A 193 7.96 -23.47 -25.74
CA PRO A 193 9.11 -23.08 -26.56
C PRO A 193 9.08 -21.60 -27.01
N HIS A 194 8.65 -20.70 -26.12
CA HIS A 194 8.51 -19.26 -26.38
C HIS A 194 9.10 -18.40 -25.25
N LEU A 195 9.79 -17.34 -25.64
CA LEU A 195 10.41 -16.37 -24.74
C LEU A 195 9.33 -15.58 -23.97
N GLN A 196 8.30 -15.08 -24.66
CA GLN A 196 7.23 -14.29 -24.05
C GLN A 196 6.35 -15.12 -23.08
N GLY A 197 6.15 -16.41 -23.38
CA GLY A 197 5.44 -17.33 -22.49
C GLY A 197 6.18 -17.55 -21.17
N ASN A 198 7.51 -17.63 -21.23
CA ASN A 198 8.38 -17.79 -20.07
C ASN A 198 8.60 -16.48 -19.29
N ALA A 199 8.67 -15.33 -19.98
CA ALA A 199 8.64 -14.01 -19.34
C ALA A 199 7.34 -13.80 -18.53
N ASN A 200 6.20 -14.28 -19.04
CA ASN A 200 4.94 -14.28 -18.31
C ASN A 200 4.96 -15.22 -17.09
N PHE A 201 5.59 -16.40 -17.18
CA PHE A 201 5.77 -17.29 -16.04
C PHE A 201 6.62 -16.62 -14.93
N ALA A 202 7.83 -16.14 -15.28
CA ALA A 202 8.75 -15.50 -14.34
C ALA A 202 8.11 -14.30 -13.62
N ARG A 203 7.37 -13.48 -14.36
CA ARG A 203 6.62 -12.33 -13.82
C ARG A 203 5.54 -12.76 -12.83
N LEU A 204 4.75 -13.79 -13.13
CA LEU A 204 3.73 -14.30 -12.23
C LEU A 204 4.33 -14.95 -10.97
N TRP A 205 5.40 -15.74 -11.12
CA TRP A 205 6.15 -16.33 -10.02
C TRP A 205 6.66 -15.26 -9.06
N SER A 206 7.37 -14.26 -9.60
CA SER A 206 7.97 -13.20 -8.78
C SER A 206 6.93 -12.31 -8.10
N ASN A 207 5.89 -11.91 -8.83
CA ASN A 207 4.80 -11.07 -8.30
C ASN A 207 4.03 -11.72 -7.14
N TRP A 208 4.04 -13.05 -7.03
CA TRP A 208 3.24 -13.78 -6.02
C TRP A 208 4.07 -14.35 -4.87
N PHE A 209 5.35 -14.69 -5.11
CA PHE A 209 6.13 -15.50 -4.17
C PHE A 209 7.47 -14.89 -3.73
N SER A 210 7.93 -13.76 -4.31
CA SER A 210 9.23 -13.13 -3.99
C SER A 210 9.18 -12.03 -2.91
N GLN A 211 8.16 -11.98 -2.05
CA GLN A 211 8.08 -10.94 -1.01
C GLN A 211 8.93 -11.26 0.23
N VAL A 212 9.84 -10.35 0.56
CA VAL A 212 10.80 -10.43 1.67
C VAL A 212 10.77 -9.10 2.43
N TYR A 213 10.74 -9.13 3.77
CA TYR A 213 10.95 -7.95 4.63
C TYR A 213 12.43 -7.52 4.55
N PRO A 214 12.74 -6.21 4.61
CA PRO A 214 14.12 -5.73 4.67
C PRO A 214 14.91 -6.33 5.84
N ASP A 215 16.23 -6.47 5.66
CA ASP A 215 17.12 -6.85 6.76
C ASP A 215 17.05 -5.81 7.89
N GLY A 216 17.17 -6.27 9.14
CA GLY A 216 16.91 -5.48 10.35
C GLY A 216 15.43 -5.45 10.80
N THR A 217 14.48 -5.96 10.01
CA THR A 217 13.06 -6.00 10.41
C THR A 217 12.85 -6.95 11.60
N LEU A 218 12.26 -6.44 12.68
CA LEU A 218 11.87 -7.21 13.86
C LEU A 218 10.45 -7.79 13.70
N ILE A 219 10.33 -9.12 13.70
CA ILE A 219 9.06 -9.82 13.50
C ILE A 219 8.76 -10.83 14.61
N LYS A 220 7.47 -11.00 14.93
CA LYS A 220 6.94 -12.13 15.71
C LYS A 220 5.54 -12.50 15.22
N SER A 221 5.08 -13.70 15.54
CA SER A 221 3.68 -14.09 15.32
C SER A 221 2.83 -13.90 16.57
N GLU A 222 1.51 -13.84 16.43
CA GLU A 222 0.59 -13.82 17.58
C GLU A 222 0.65 -15.13 18.40
N ALA A 223 0.95 -16.25 17.73
CA ALA A 223 1.07 -17.57 18.33
C ALA A 223 2.42 -17.84 19.01
N SER A 224 3.36 -16.89 19.04
CA SER A 224 4.70 -17.10 19.62
C SER A 224 5.24 -15.88 20.37
N SER A 225 5.85 -16.13 21.52
CA SER A 225 6.65 -15.14 22.26
C SER A 225 8.05 -14.93 21.65
N THR A 226 8.49 -15.80 20.74
CA THR A 226 9.81 -15.71 20.09
C THR A 226 9.84 -14.53 19.12
N ILE A 227 10.82 -13.65 19.32
CA ILE A 227 11.11 -12.50 18.46
C ILE A 227 12.23 -12.88 17.52
N PHE A 228 12.08 -12.58 16.23
CA PHE A 228 13.08 -12.78 15.19
C PHE A 228 13.51 -11.44 14.60
N ALA A 229 14.77 -11.35 14.18
CA ALA A 229 15.20 -10.36 13.18
C ALA A 229 15.32 -11.04 11.81
N ILE A 230 14.92 -10.36 10.74
CA ILE A 230 15.31 -10.75 9.38
C ILE A 230 16.72 -10.23 9.12
N ILE A 231 17.65 -11.12 8.77
CA ILE A 231 19.06 -10.78 8.50
C ILE A 231 19.59 -11.72 7.41
N ASN A 232 20.15 -11.15 6.34
CA ASN A 232 20.62 -11.86 5.14
C ASN A 232 19.54 -12.79 4.54
N GLY A 233 18.26 -12.43 4.68
CA GLY A 233 17.12 -13.26 4.26
C GLY A 233 16.77 -14.44 5.18
N GLU A 234 17.46 -14.65 6.30
CA GLU A 234 17.08 -15.64 7.32
C GLU A 234 16.32 -14.98 8.48
N LYS A 235 15.40 -15.73 9.11
CA LYS A 235 14.82 -15.32 10.41
C LYS A 235 15.73 -15.81 11.54
N ARG A 236 16.38 -14.89 12.24
CA ARG A 236 17.27 -15.21 13.37
C ARG A 236 16.54 -14.97 14.70
N PRO A 237 16.26 -16.00 15.51
CA PRO A 237 15.59 -15.81 16.79
C PRO A 237 16.49 -15.06 17.77
N ILE A 238 15.91 -14.27 18.67
CA ILE A 238 16.64 -13.42 19.61
C ILE A 238 16.49 -13.95 21.03
N LYS A 239 17.61 -14.25 21.69
CA LYS A 239 17.65 -14.98 22.98
C LYS A 239 16.84 -14.32 24.11
N ASN A 240 16.88 -12.99 24.22
CA ASN A 240 16.14 -12.24 25.25
C ASN A 240 16.04 -10.73 24.92
N MET A 241 15.33 -10.00 25.79
CA MET A 241 15.08 -8.55 25.66
C MET A 241 16.33 -7.66 25.81
N SER A 242 17.39 -8.12 26.51
CA SER A 242 18.67 -7.40 26.62
C SER A 242 19.41 -7.42 25.27
N VAL A 243 19.50 -8.60 24.66
CA VAL A 243 20.05 -8.78 23.30
C VAL A 243 19.29 -7.91 22.31
N LEU A 244 17.96 -7.99 22.30
CA LEU A 244 17.11 -7.15 21.45
C LEU A 244 17.43 -5.65 21.63
N SER A 245 17.43 -5.18 22.88
CA SER A 245 17.60 -3.77 23.23
C SER A 245 19.04 -3.25 23.12
N SER A 246 20.01 -4.13 22.82
CA SER A 246 21.39 -3.77 22.49
C SER A 246 21.64 -3.57 20.99
N ARG A 247 20.81 -4.18 20.14
CA ARG A 247 20.97 -4.23 18.67
C ARG A 247 19.88 -3.48 17.90
N PHE A 248 18.65 -3.45 18.41
CA PHE A 248 17.47 -2.95 17.71
C PHE A 248 16.59 -2.07 18.62
N ASN A 249 15.64 -1.35 18.02
CA ASN A 249 14.58 -0.65 18.75
C ASN A 249 13.33 -1.56 18.89
N PRO A 250 12.95 -2.02 20.09
CA PRO A 250 11.81 -2.91 20.27
C PRO A 250 10.46 -2.36 19.78
N GLN A 251 10.29 -1.04 19.66
CA GLN A 251 9.06 -0.42 19.16
C GLN A 251 8.85 -0.65 17.65
N MET A 252 9.93 -0.92 16.90
CA MET A 252 9.89 -1.26 15.47
C MET A 252 9.33 -2.67 15.21
N MET A 253 9.15 -3.50 16.25
CA MET A 253 8.64 -4.86 16.14
C MET A 253 7.22 -4.90 15.55
N ILE A 254 7.08 -5.56 14.41
CA ILE A 254 5.79 -5.85 13.77
C ILE A 254 5.27 -7.22 14.22
N VAL A 255 3.95 -7.40 14.10
CA VAL A 255 3.27 -8.66 14.38
C VAL A 255 2.71 -9.17 13.05
N VAL A 256 3.00 -10.43 12.71
CA VAL A 256 2.66 -11.04 11.42
C VAL A 256 1.95 -12.38 11.60
N PRO A 257 1.14 -12.84 10.62
CA PRO A 257 0.65 -14.20 10.58
C PRO A 257 1.78 -15.24 10.70
N ALA A 258 1.53 -16.40 11.31
CA ALA A 258 2.58 -17.41 11.52
C ALA A 258 3.14 -17.96 10.18
N GLU A 259 2.31 -18.00 9.14
CA GLU A 259 2.66 -18.29 7.75
C GLU A 259 3.69 -17.30 7.14
N GLU A 260 3.69 -16.03 7.55
CA GLU A 260 4.74 -15.09 7.09
C GLU A 260 6.12 -15.49 7.62
N LEU A 261 6.20 -16.17 8.78
CA LEU A 261 7.45 -16.69 9.29
C LEU A 261 7.96 -17.92 8.51
N THR A 262 7.11 -18.67 7.80
CA THR A 262 7.56 -19.88 7.07
C THR A 262 8.33 -19.54 5.79
N ARG A 263 8.14 -18.32 5.24
CA ARG A 263 8.91 -17.78 4.10
C ARG A 263 10.42 -17.72 4.32
N TYR A 264 10.87 -17.68 5.59
CA TYR A 264 12.27 -17.50 5.96
C TYR A 264 12.86 -18.77 6.55
N LYS A 265 14.03 -19.19 6.07
CA LYS A 265 14.87 -20.18 6.75
C LYS A 265 15.21 -19.67 8.16
N THR A 266 15.12 -20.56 9.16
CA THR A 266 15.56 -20.22 10.52
C THR A 266 17.09 -20.19 10.57
N GLY A 267 17.65 -19.03 10.87
CA GLY A 267 19.10 -18.84 11.05
C GLY A 267 19.55 -19.03 12.50
N MET A 268 20.86 -18.91 12.73
CA MET A 268 21.47 -19.04 14.06
C MET A 268 20.91 -18.00 15.04
N MET A 269 20.65 -18.41 16.29
CA MET A 269 20.14 -17.52 17.34
C MET A 269 21.10 -16.36 17.61
N ILE A 270 20.55 -15.17 17.84
CA ILE A 270 21.31 -14.01 18.32
C ILE A 270 21.42 -14.13 19.85
N THR A 271 22.58 -14.60 20.29
CA THR A 271 22.86 -15.06 21.67
C THR A 271 23.44 -13.97 22.59
N TYR A 272 24.19 -13.02 22.02
CA TYR A 272 24.99 -12.03 22.74
C TYR A 272 24.55 -10.60 22.43
N ASN A 273 24.91 -9.66 23.31
CA ASN A 273 24.63 -8.25 23.10
C ASN A 273 25.55 -7.68 22.01
N ASN A 274 25.17 -6.55 21.41
CA ASN A 274 26.11 -5.81 20.56
C ASN A 274 27.32 -5.34 21.39
N TYR A 275 28.52 -5.38 20.81
CA TYR A 275 29.78 -5.08 21.50
C TYR A 275 30.09 -5.97 22.72
N SER A 276 29.47 -7.16 22.83
CA SER A 276 29.98 -8.21 23.71
C SER A 276 31.38 -8.64 23.28
N LEU A 277 32.23 -8.90 24.27
CA LEU A 277 33.55 -9.50 24.10
C LEU A 277 33.44 -11.01 24.28
N LEU A 278 33.91 -11.79 23.30
CA LEU A 278 34.02 -13.24 23.44
C LEU A 278 35.48 -13.64 23.61
N LYS A 279 35.72 -14.76 24.30
CA LYS A 279 36.98 -15.51 24.25
C LYS A 279 36.70 -16.93 23.78
N ILE A 280 37.42 -17.37 22.76
CA ILE A 280 37.31 -18.69 22.14
C ILE A 280 38.72 -19.23 21.97
N ASN A 281 39.03 -20.32 22.67
CA ASN A 281 40.41 -20.78 22.88
C ASN A 281 41.26 -19.62 23.46
N GLU A 282 42.37 -19.26 22.81
CA GLU A 282 43.24 -18.13 23.21
C GLU A 282 42.90 -16.81 22.49
N THR A 283 41.90 -16.79 21.61
CA THR A 283 41.54 -15.62 20.79
C THR A 283 40.37 -14.86 21.39
N TYR A 284 40.56 -13.56 21.58
CA TYR A 284 39.50 -12.62 21.97
C TYR A 284 38.82 -12.06 20.72
N TYR A 285 37.51 -11.83 20.77
CA TYR A 285 36.71 -11.24 19.70
C TYR A 285 35.82 -10.11 20.22
N LEU A 286 35.65 -9.04 19.44
CA LEU A 286 34.60 -8.04 19.62
C LEU A 286 33.47 -8.31 18.63
N LEU A 287 32.23 -8.43 19.12
CA LEU A 287 31.04 -8.55 18.27
C LEU A 287 30.55 -7.17 17.82
N ASP A 288 30.40 -6.95 16.51
CA ASP A 288 29.91 -5.72 15.90
C ASP A 288 28.75 -6.05 14.96
N TYR A 289 27.54 -6.05 15.52
CA TYR A 289 26.32 -6.57 14.89
C TYR A 289 26.52 -8.01 14.37
N GLU A 290 26.51 -8.21 13.05
CA GLU A 290 26.67 -9.53 12.40
C GLU A 290 28.14 -9.89 12.14
N ILE A 291 29.08 -9.04 12.53
CA ILE A 291 30.52 -9.22 12.40
C ILE A 291 31.11 -9.65 13.74
N ALA A 292 32.15 -10.49 13.72
CA ALA A 292 33.01 -10.75 14.86
C ALA A 292 34.47 -10.48 14.46
N ARG A 293 35.08 -9.43 15.03
CA ARG A 293 36.48 -9.09 14.79
C ARG A 293 37.37 -9.71 15.86
N PRO A 294 38.35 -10.57 15.53
CA PRO A 294 39.34 -11.03 16.50
C PRO A 294 40.26 -9.88 16.91
N PHE A 295 40.86 -9.92 18.09
CA PHE A 295 41.98 -9.05 18.43
C PHE A 295 43.29 -9.66 17.90
N ALA A 296 44.16 -8.86 17.30
CA ALA A 296 45.40 -9.35 16.69
C ALA A 296 46.36 -10.04 17.68
N SER A 297 46.23 -9.76 18.98
CA SER A 297 46.66 -10.66 20.05
C SER A 297 45.94 -10.35 21.38
N ALA A 298 46.07 -11.25 22.36
CA ALA A 298 45.64 -11.01 23.73
C ALA A 298 46.33 -9.80 24.42
N GLU A 299 47.49 -9.36 23.91
CA GLU A 299 48.16 -8.14 24.40
C GLU A 299 47.50 -6.88 23.84
N ILE A 300 47.12 -6.87 22.55
CA ILE A 300 46.33 -5.78 21.95
C ILE A 300 45.00 -5.64 22.70
N PHE A 301 44.32 -6.76 22.98
CA PHE A 301 43.09 -6.78 23.78
C PHE A 301 43.26 -6.08 25.15
N ARG A 302 44.34 -6.39 25.89
CA ARG A 302 44.65 -5.74 27.17
C ARG A 302 44.93 -4.24 27.02
N GLN A 303 45.62 -3.83 25.97
CA GLN A 303 45.97 -2.41 25.74
C GLN A 303 44.77 -1.53 25.38
N PHE A 304 43.67 -2.10 24.89
CA PHE A 304 42.38 -1.40 24.79
C PHE A 304 41.68 -1.17 26.14
N GLY A 305 42.17 -1.76 27.24
CA GLY A 305 41.70 -1.48 28.60
C GLY A 305 40.37 -2.13 28.98
N TYR A 306 39.91 -3.14 28.23
CA TYR A 306 38.70 -3.90 28.56
C TYR A 306 38.84 -4.66 29.88
N ASN A 307 37.76 -4.70 30.67
CA ASN A 307 37.73 -5.48 31.91
C ASN A 307 37.62 -6.99 31.59
N PRO A 308 38.51 -7.85 32.10
CA PRO A 308 38.38 -9.30 31.94
C PRO A 308 37.04 -9.88 32.37
N ASP A 309 36.37 -9.29 33.38
CA ASP A 309 35.05 -9.74 33.85
C ASP A 309 33.91 -9.48 32.84
N GLU A 310 34.15 -8.68 31.79
CA GLU A 310 33.19 -8.39 30.71
C GLU A 310 33.30 -9.36 29.53
N VAL A 311 34.24 -10.32 29.59
CA VAL A 311 34.51 -11.30 28.54
C VAL A 311 33.71 -12.58 28.77
N PHE A 312 32.97 -13.01 27.75
CA PHE A 312 32.25 -14.27 27.75
C PHE A 312 33.11 -15.38 27.11
N GLU A 313 33.47 -16.40 27.88
CA GLU A 313 33.98 -17.65 27.31
C GLU A 313 32.91 -18.28 26.40
N ALA A 314 33.30 -18.68 25.19
CA ALA A 314 32.41 -19.13 24.12
C ALA A 314 33.05 -20.23 23.27
N SER A 315 32.30 -20.76 22.30
CA SER A 315 32.75 -21.81 21.39
C SER A 315 32.81 -21.35 19.93
N GLU A 316 33.47 -22.10 19.05
CA GLU A 316 33.44 -21.86 17.59
C GLU A 316 32.02 -21.93 17.01
N ALA A 317 31.11 -22.69 17.65
CA ALA A 317 29.71 -22.76 17.26
C ALA A 317 28.95 -21.45 17.52
N ASP A 318 29.40 -20.62 18.47
CA ASP A 318 28.84 -19.29 18.73
C ASP A 318 29.23 -18.28 17.63
N LEU A 319 30.37 -18.48 16.96
CA LEU A 319 30.79 -17.68 15.79
C LEU A 319 30.13 -18.11 14.49
N ALA A 320 29.56 -19.31 14.39
CA ALA A 320 28.97 -19.82 13.15
C ALA A 320 27.78 -18.99 12.61
N GLY A 321 27.28 -18.02 13.39
CA GLY A 321 26.30 -17.02 12.98
C GLY A 321 26.87 -15.61 12.76
N TYR A 322 28.17 -15.44 12.55
CA TYR A 322 28.83 -14.14 12.35
C TYR A 322 29.82 -14.21 11.17
N THR A 323 29.99 -13.08 10.47
CA THR A 323 31.10 -12.91 9.52
C THR A 323 32.36 -12.58 10.30
N ILE A 324 33.44 -13.33 10.10
CA ILE A 324 34.76 -12.96 10.64
C ILE A 324 35.37 -11.90 9.72
N ASP A 325 35.87 -10.82 10.31
CA ASP A 325 36.44 -9.64 9.64
C ASP A 325 37.85 -9.34 10.20
N GLU A 326 38.56 -8.39 9.59
CA GLU A 326 39.99 -8.16 9.84
C GLU A 326 40.33 -7.88 11.32
N PRO A 327 41.46 -8.39 11.85
CA PRO A 327 41.79 -8.27 13.27
C PRO A 327 41.87 -6.82 13.78
N ILE A 328 41.47 -6.60 15.03
CA ILE A 328 41.64 -5.35 15.75
C ILE A 328 43.10 -5.17 16.15
N THR A 329 43.67 -4.03 15.75
CA THR A 329 45.05 -3.58 15.96
C THR A 329 45.06 -2.33 16.86
N LEU A 330 46.24 -1.80 17.21
CA LEU A 330 46.33 -0.48 17.87
C LEU A 330 46.00 0.69 16.94
N GLU A 331 45.92 0.47 15.62
CA GLU A 331 45.52 1.49 14.65
C GLU A 331 43.99 1.65 14.60
N ASP A 332 43.21 0.66 15.06
CA ASP A 332 41.75 0.67 15.15
C ASP A 332 41.22 1.60 16.27
N LEU A 333 41.43 2.91 16.13
CA LEU A 333 40.94 3.89 17.09
C LEU A 333 39.40 3.84 17.21
N TYR A 334 38.93 3.62 18.44
CA TYR A 334 37.53 3.45 18.84
C TYR A 334 36.80 2.30 18.10
N PRO A 335 37.08 1.02 18.38
CA PRO A 335 36.48 -0.10 17.65
C PRO A 335 34.98 -0.29 17.93
N THR A 336 34.48 0.14 19.09
CA THR A 336 33.04 0.26 19.41
C THR A 336 32.42 1.58 18.94
N GLY A 337 33.27 2.52 18.53
CA GLY A 337 32.96 3.86 18.06
C GLY A 337 32.70 4.92 19.14
N ARG A 338 33.05 6.18 18.84
CA ARG A 338 32.91 7.37 19.70
C ARG A 338 32.13 8.46 18.96
N MET A 339 31.20 9.12 19.62
CA MET A 339 30.45 10.24 19.04
C MET A 339 31.07 11.58 19.48
N VAL A 340 31.27 12.49 18.52
CA VAL A 340 32.00 13.75 18.75
C VAL A 340 31.33 14.94 18.05
N THR A 341 31.67 16.16 18.45
CA THR A 341 31.23 17.41 17.80
C THR A 341 32.37 18.38 17.55
N ILE A 342 32.24 19.14 16.45
CA ILE A 342 32.98 20.38 16.20
C ILE A 342 31.95 21.47 15.93
N GLY A 343 31.86 22.44 16.84
CA GLY A 343 30.73 23.38 16.87
C GLY A 343 29.40 22.62 16.96
N GLU A 344 28.50 22.88 16.02
CA GLU A 344 27.19 22.21 15.93
C GLU A 344 27.22 20.91 15.09
N THR A 345 28.30 20.62 14.35
CA THR A 345 28.39 19.44 13.49
C THR A 345 28.79 18.20 14.28
N VAL A 346 27.98 17.14 14.17
CA VAL A 346 28.19 15.84 14.84
C VAL A 346 28.90 14.87 13.89
N TYR A 347 29.89 14.15 14.42
CA TYR A 347 30.58 13.06 13.72
C TYR A 347 30.58 11.78 14.57
N TYR A 348 30.78 10.63 13.92
CA TYR A 348 31.03 9.34 14.56
C TYR A 348 32.40 8.84 14.15
N LEU A 349 33.27 8.58 15.13
CA LEU A 349 34.60 8.03 14.94
C LEU A 349 34.55 6.51 15.18
N LYS A 350 35.05 5.69 14.26
CA LYS A 350 35.18 4.22 14.42
C LYS A 350 36.26 3.67 13.50
N ASN A 351 37.07 2.73 13.98
CA ASN A 351 38.16 2.07 13.23
C ASN A 351 39.04 3.09 12.45
N ASN A 352 39.58 4.10 13.15
CA ASN A 352 40.35 5.22 12.59
C ASN A 352 39.67 6.07 11.50
N ARG A 353 38.34 5.93 11.32
CA ARG A 353 37.54 6.72 10.37
C ARG A 353 36.53 7.61 11.06
N TYR A 354 36.29 8.79 10.49
CA TYR A 354 35.18 9.66 10.85
C TYR A 354 34.06 9.58 9.81
N TYR A 355 32.82 9.53 10.30
CA TYR A 355 31.62 9.55 9.51
C TYR A 355 30.79 10.79 9.87
N PHE A 356 30.16 11.39 8.86
CA PHE A 356 29.24 12.52 9.06
C PHE A 356 27.79 12.10 8.84
N PHE A 357 26.85 12.88 9.38
CA PHE A 357 25.42 12.64 9.25
C PHE A 357 24.79 13.72 8.37
N PRO A 358 24.18 13.37 7.22
CA PRO A 358 23.43 14.35 6.41
C PRO A 358 22.23 14.98 7.14
N SER A 359 21.70 14.32 8.17
CA SER A 359 20.64 14.85 9.05
C SER A 359 20.77 14.27 10.46
N LEU A 360 20.33 15.04 11.47
CA LEU A 360 20.35 14.65 12.89
C LEU A 360 19.36 13.53 13.21
N GLU A 361 18.42 13.22 12.32
CA GLU A 361 17.43 12.17 12.46
C GLU A 361 18.09 10.79 12.33
N ILE A 362 19.13 10.67 11.51
CA ILE A 362 19.94 9.46 11.36
C ILE A 362 20.65 9.12 12.68
N LEU A 363 21.09 10.15 13.42
CA LEU A 363 21.66 10.03 14.77
C LEU A 363 20.66 9.39 15.74
N LYS A 364 19.40 9.85 15.71
CA LYS A 364 18.30 9.38 16.57
C LYS A 364 17.93 7.92 16.27
N VAL A 365 18.07 7.47 15.02
CA VAL A 365 17.80 6.07 14.63
C VAL A 365 18.99 5.15 14.96
N ARG A 366 20.21 5.49 14.55
CA ARG A 366 21.39 4.62 14.71
C ARG A 366 21.94 4.59 16.13
N PHE A 367 21.94 5.73 16.82
CA PHE A 367 22.72 5.93 18.05
C PHE A 367 21.92 6.62 19.18
N PRO A 368 20.67 6.20 19.49
CA PRO A 368 19.76 6.90 20.42
C PRO A 368 20.24 7.03 21.87
N ARG A 369 21.39 6.44 22.23
CA ARG A 369 21.99 6.49 23.57
C ARG A 369 23.38 7.14 23.63
N LEU A 370 24.02 7.39 22.48
CA LEU A 370 25.33 8.05 22.46
C LEU A 370 25.15 9.56 22.63
N LYS A 371 26.07 10.19 23.36
CA LYS A 371 26.14 11.64 23.54
C LYS A 371 27.44 12.13 22.90
N PRO A 372 27.41 13.19 22.08
CA PRO A 372 28.63 13.75 21.50
C PRO A 372 29.53 14.38 22.57
N GLN A 373 30.85 14.28 22.35
CA GLN A 373 31.88 15.03 23.08
C GLN A 373 32.53 16.05 22.15
N ALA A 374 32.73 17.29 22.60
CA ALA A 374 33.44 18.28 21.79
C ALA A 374 34.92 17.87 21.61
N ILE A 375 35.43 18.00 20.38
CA ILE A 375 36.84 17.81 20.01
C ILE A 375 37.32 18.99 19.15
N SER A 376 38.62 19.07 18.86
CA SER A 376 39.16 20.08 17.95
C SER A 376 39.25 19.57 16.50
N SER A 377 39.41 20.49 15.55
CA SER A 377 39.68 20.20 14.14
C SER A 377 40.93 19.35 13.94
N GLU A 378 41.95 19.55 14.78
CA GLU A 378 43.24 18.85 14.74
C GLU A 378 43.15 17.45 15.37
N GLU A 379 42.15 17.19 16.21
CA GLU A 379 41.81 15.84 16.66
C GLU A 379 41.09 15.06 15.55
N LEU A 380 40.12 15.67 14.88
CA LEU A 380 39.39 15.03 13.77
C LEU A 380 40.28 14.78 12.54
N ALA A 381 41.23 15.68 12.25
CA ALA A 381 42.18 15.55 11.13
C ALA A 381 43.12 14.33 11.19
N LYS A 382 43.10 13.57 12.29
CA LYS A 382 43.81 12.29 12.45
C LYS A 382 43.07 11.10 11.83
N PHE A 383 41.78 11.25 11.55
CA PHE A 383 40.90 10.19 11.08
C PHE A 383 40.65 10.31 9.58
N GLU A 384 40.59 9.17 8.87
CA GLU A 384 40.18 9.14 7.47
C GLU A 384 38.67 9.40 7.33
N SER A 385 38.20 9.93 6.19
CA SER A 385 36.76 10.06 5.96
C SER A 385 36.13 8.73 5.55
N GLY A 386 35.25 8.21 6.39
CA GLY A 386 34.38 7.05 6.09
C GLY A 386 33.13 7.41 5.28
N GLY A 387 32.91 8.69 4.99
CA GLY A 387 31.75 9.18 4.23
C GLY A 387 30.47 9.40 5.07
N PRO A 388 29.31 9.55 4.41
CA PRO A 388 28.04 9.77 5.08
C PRO A 388 27.48 8.48 5.68
N LEU A 389 27.07 8.53 6.95
CA LEU A 389 26.14 7.53 7.50
C LEU A 389 24.71 7.91 7.13
N LEU A 390 24.06 7.06 6.33
CA LEU A 390 22.64 7.16 5.96
C LEU A 390 21.75 6.36 6.93
N PHE A 391 20.41 6.38 6.79
CA PHE A 391 19.54 5.55 7.62
C PHE A 391 19.86 4.05 7.47
N PRO A 392 19.72 3.24 8.53
CA PRO A 392 19.85 1.78 8.44
C PRO A 392 18.63 1.15 7.77
N ASP A 393 18.79 -0.09 7.31
CA ASP A 393 17.69 -0.87 6.74
C ASP A 393 16.56 -1.12 7.77
N ALA A 394 15.36 -1.44 7.26
CA ALA A 394 14.09 -1.50 7.98
C ALA A 394 13.63 -0.17 8.65
N THR A 395 14.36 0.95 8.47
CA THR A 395 13.86 2.27 8.90
C THR A 395 12.66 2.68 8.04
N LEU A 396 11.56 3.06 8.68
CA LEU A 396 10.38 3.64 8.04
C LEU A 396 10.52 5.16 7.99
N VAL A 397 10.49 5.74 6.78
CA VAL A 397 10.63 7.18 6.55
C VAL A 397 9.49 7.71 5.68
N GLY A 398 9.10 8.96 5.85
CA GLY A 398 8.01 9.60 5.11
C GLY A 398 8.42 10.98 4.58
N SER A 399 8.04 11.30 3.35
CA SER A 399 8.28 12.60 2.70
C SER A 399 7.31 13.66 3.22
N GLN A 400 7.83 14.74 3.80
CA GLN A 400 7.03 15.89 4.24
C GLN A 400 6.41 16.67 3.06
N LEU A 401 6.99 16.61 1.85
CA LEU A 401 6.43 17.26 0.66
C LEU A 401 5.34 16.43 -0.05
N THR A 402 5.55 15.10 -0.15
CA THR A 402 4.73 14.23 -1.02
C THR A 402 3.87 13.22 -0.26
N ASN A 403 4.00 13.16 1.07
CA ASN A 403 3.39 12.16 1.96
C ASN A 403 3.74 10.69 1.68
N ARG A 404 4.60 10.42 0.69
CA ARG A 404 5.04 9.06 0.34
C ARG A 404 5.87 8.47 1.48
N ILE A 405 5.56 7.24 1.84
CA ILE A 405 6.29 6.47 2.85
C ILE A 405 7.23 5.51 2.13
N TYR A 406 8.39 5.27 2.72
CA TYR A 406 9.39 4.35 2.23
C TYR A 406 9.89 3.50 3.40
N VAL A 407 10.30 2.27 3.10
CA VAL A 407 11.25 1.55 3.98
C VAL A 407 12.63 1.63 3.37
N ILE A 408 13.66 1.73 4.20
CA ILE A 408 15.05 1.63 3.75
C ILE A 408 15.44 0.15 3.61
N GLU A 409 16.01 -0.22 2.46
CA GLU A 409 16.61 -1.53 2.22
C GLU A 409 17.85 -1.38 1.32
N LYS A 410 18.98 -1.95 1.74
CA LYS A 410 20.30 -1.92 1.09
C LYS A 410 20.68 -0.50 0.67
N GLY A 411 20.43 0.44 1.57
CA GLY A 411 20.66 1.87 1.37
C GLY A 411 19.71 2.58 0.39
N LYS A 412 18.72 1.89 -0.18
CA LYS A 412 17.69 2.48 -1.08
C LYS A 412 16.39 2.75 -0.32
N LYS A 413 15.63 3.77 -0.73
CA LYS A 413 14.26 4.02 -0.26
C LYS A 413 13.25 3.28 -1.14
N ARG A 414 12.64 2.22 -0.61
CA ARG A 414 11.59 1.43 -1.27
C ARG A 414 10.22 2.00 -0.95
N LEU A 415 9.52 2.55 -1.95
CA LEU A 415 8.19 3.15 -1.77
C LEU A 415 7.19 2.13 -1.19
N ILE A 416 6.38 2.56 -0.23
CA ILE A 416 5.21 1.83 0.26
C ILE A 416 3.96 2.47 -0.37
N PRO A 417 3.37 1.89 -1.43
CA PRO A 417 2.43 2.60 -2.31
C PRO A 417 1.02 2.87 -1.74
N SER A 418 0.67 2.34 -0.56
CA SER A 418 -0.63 2.63 0.07
C SER A 418 -0.63 2.30 1.56
N GLU A 419 -1.57 2.90 2.31
CA GLU A 419 -1.84 2.50 3.70
C GLU A 419 -2.18 1.00 3.81
N LYS A 420 -2.94 0.44 2.86
CA LYS A 420 -3.29 -0.98 2.89
C LYS A 420 -2.04 -1.87 2.84
N ILE A 421 -1.06 -1.54 1.99
CA ILE A 421 0.24 -2.25 1.95
C ILE A 421 1.00 -2.04 3.27
N PHE A 422 1.05 -0.80 3.77
CA PHE A 422 1.72 -0.46 5.03
C PHE A 422 1.18 -1.24 6.23
N LEU A 423 -0.14 -1.30 6.40
CA LEU A 423 -0.80 -2.01 7.50
C LEU A 423 -0.77 -3.54 7.32
N ASN A 424 -0.89 -4.06 6.09
CA ASN A 424 -0.75 -5.49 5.81
C ASN A 424 0.65 -6.02 6.17
N LEU A 425 1.68 -5.19 6.01
CA LEU A 425 3.06 -5.46 6.42
C LEU A 425 3.29 -5.28 7.94
N GLY A 426 2.22 -5.08 8.73
CA GLY A 426 2.29 -4.91 10.18
C GLY A 426 2.96 -3.60 10.66
N TYR A 427 3.33 -2.70 9.74
CA TYR A 427 3.96 -1.42 10.08
C TYR A 427 2.99 -0.48 10.81
N LYS A 428 3.55 0.43 11.61
CA LYS A 428 2.79 1.28 12.53
C LYS A 428 3.09 2.75 12.23
N TRP A 429 2.04 3.56 12.11
CA TRP A 429 2.15 4.98 11.78
C TRP A 429 3.07 5.79 12.70
N ILE A 430 3.10 5.43 13.99
CA ILE A 430 3.99 6.05 15.00
C ILE A 430 5.49 5.78 14.77
N ASN A 431 5.83 4.78 13.95
CA ASN A 431 7.21 4.43 13.60
C ASN A 431 7.70 5.11 12.31
N VAL A 432 6.84 5.87 11.60
CA VAL A 432 7.23 6.59 10.37
C VAL A 432 7.93 7.90 10.74
N MET A 433 9.20 8.02 10.36
CA MET A 433 9.97 9.24 10.55
C MET A 433 9.73 10.21 9.39
N TRP A 434 9.02 11.30 9.65
CA TRP A 434 8.71 12.32 8.64
C TRP A 434 9.90 13.26 8.40
N LEU A 435 10.48 13.19 7.21
CA LEU A 435 11.72 13.87 6.80
C LEU A 435 11.46 14.85 5.66
N ASP A 436 12.33 15.85 5.53
CA ASP A 436 12.40 16.64 4.32
C ASP A 436 12.96 15.80 3.14
N ASP A 437 12.66 16.24 1.93
CA ASP A 437 12.99 15.46 0.74
C ASP A 437 14.48 15.53 0.35
N LEU A 438 15.26 16.53 0.81
CA LEU A 438 16.72 16.58 0.59
C LEU A 438 17.44 15.52 1.44
N THR A 439 16.98 15.31 2.68
CA THR A 439 17.39 14.20 3.54
C THR A 439 16.98 12.85 2.95
N LEU A 440 15.78 12.74 2.36
CA LEU A 440 15.36 11.51 1.69
C LEU A 440 16.12 11.23 0.39
N ASP A 441 16.50 12.24 -0.39
CA ASP A 441 17.22 12.07 -1.65
C ASP A 441 18.70 11.67 -1.47
N GLN A 442 19.20 11.63 -0.23
CA GLN A 442 20.42 10.89 0.11
C GLN A 442 20.29 9.38 -0.15
N HIS A 443 19.06 8.85 -0.13
CA HIS A 443 18.74 7.46 -0.49
C HIS A 443 18.23 7.38 -1.93
N GLN A 444 18.90 6.56 -2.76
CA GLN A 444 18.42 6.23 -4.10
C GLN A 444 17.05 5.54 -4.02
N ASN A 445 16.18 5.77 -5.00
CA ASN A 445 14.93 5.02 -5.11
C ASN A 445 15.20 3.52 -5.34
N GLY A 446 14.53 2.68 -4.57
CA GLY A 446 14.45 1.23 -4.79
C GLY A 446 13.06 0.85 -5.30
N GLU A 447 12.93 -0.39 -5.79
CA GLU A 447 11.64 -0.94 -6.20
C GLU A 447 10.60 -0.83 -5.07
N PRO A 448 9.34 -0.48 -5.34
CA PRO A 448 8.33 -0.42 -4.30
C PRO A 448 8.10 -1.76 -3.58
N LEU A 449 7.44 -1.71 -2.42
CA LEU A 449 6.79 -2.87 -1.82
C LEU A 449 5.39 -3.00 -2.42
N TYR A 450 5.00 -4.22 -2.79
CA TYR A 450 3.66 -4.51 -3.33
C TYR A 450 2.97 -5.55 -2.44
N THR A 451 1.64 -5.46 -2.29
CA THR A 451 0.82 -6.62 -1.89
C THR A 451 -0.40 -6.69 -2.82
N ASP A 452 -0.41 -7.71 -3.68
CA ASP A 452 -1.53 -8.30 -4.44
C ASP A 452 -2.53 -7.47 -5.28
N GLU A 453 -2.84 -6.20 -4.99
CA GLU A 453 -4.00 -5.50 -5.60
C GLU A 453 -3.68 -4.48 -6.71
N LEU A 454 -2.56 -3.75 -6.62
CA LEU A 454 -2.34 -2.51 -7.40
C LEU A 454 -2.02 -2.67 -8.90
N LEU A 455 -2.14 -3.87 -9.48
CA LEU A 455 -1.81 -4.13 -10.90
C LEU A 455 -3.00 -4.46 -11.80
N ASN A 456 -4.20 -4.70 -11.26
CA ASN A 456 -5.37 -5.17 -12.03
C ASN A 456 -6.11 -4.08 -12.85
N ARG A 457 -5.50 -2.91 -13.13
CA ARG A 457 -6.13 -1.83 -13.91
C ARG A 457 -5.42 -1.39 -15.21
N ASN A 458 -4.19 -1.84 -15.46
CA ASN A 458 -3.42 -1.40 -16.64
C ASN A 458 -3.51 -2.36 -17.85
N ALA A 459 -4.39 -3.36 -17.82
CA ALA A 459 -4.49 -4.41 -18.84
C ALA A 459 -5.63 -4.22 -19.87
N THR A 460 -6.40 -3.12 -19.81
CA THR A 460 -7.73 -3.04 -20.46
C THR A 460 -7.95 -1.79 -21.33
N SER A 461 -6.88 -1.14 -21.81
CA SER A 461 -6.96 0.09 -22.63
C SER A 461 -6.65 -0.09 -24.13
N THR A 462 -6.40 -1.31 -24.60
CA THR A 462 -6.02 -1.60 -26.02
C THR A 462 -6.96 -2.59 -26.71
N ALA A 463 -8.27 -2.38 -26.65
CA ALA A 463 -9.28 -3.16 -27.37
C ALA A 463 -10.51 -2.32 -27.73
N LYS A 464 -10.40 -1.44 -28.75
CA LYS A 464 -11.54 -0.62 -29.21
C LYS A 464 -11.49 -0.23 -30.70
N ILE A 465 -11.24 -1.21 -31.56
CA ILE A 465 -11.44 -1.11 -33.01
C ILE A 465 -12.32 -2.30 -33.45
N GLU A 466 -13.20 -2.05 -34.42
CA GLU A 466 -14.03 -3.01 -35.16
C GLU A 466 -14.91 -4.01 -34.39
N LEU A 467 -16.20 -3.67 -34.28
CA LEU A 467 -17.27 -4.64 -34.58
C LEU A 467 -18.51 -3.91 -35.12
N THR A 468 -18.50 -3.62 -36.43
CA THR A 468 -19.59 -2.91 -37.13
C THR A 468 -20.10 -3.74 -38.32
N ALA A 469 -20.54 -4.96 -38.02
CA ALA A 469 -21.11 -5.91 -38.98
C ALA A 469 -22.23 -6.75 -38.33
N ALA A 470 -22.94 -7.55 -39.15
CA ALA A 470 -23.87 -8.60 -38.74
C ALA A 470 -25.15 -8.20 -37.94
N LYS A 471 -25.87 -7.16 -38.38
CA LYS A 471 -27.33 -7.06 -38.18
C LYS A 471 -28.09 -7.41 -39.47
N LYS A 472 -28.45 -8.69 -39.68
CA LYS A 472 -29.57 -9.13 -40.57
C LYS A 472 -29.82 -10.64 -40.49
N ALA A 473 -31.04 -11.03 -40.89
CA ALA A 473 -31.58 -12.40 -40.98
C ALA A 473 -31.78 -13.11 -39.61
N VAL A 474 -32.85 -13.88 -39.34
CA VAL A 474 -34.08 -14.23 -40.09
C VAL A 474 -35.32 -13.94 -39.20
N ALA A 475 -36.53 -13.87 -39.77
CA ALA A 475 -37.77 -13.59 -39.03
C ALA A 475 -38.96 -14.50 -39.42
N GLN A 476 -40.05 -14.40 -38.64
CA GLN A 476 -41.44 -14.85 -38.88
C GLN A 476 -41.85 -16.33 -38.63
N LYS A 477 -42.81 -16.50 -37.70
CA LYS A 477 -44.24 -16.84 -37.93
C LYS A 477 -45.01 -16.56 -36.61
N ILE A 478 -46.05 -15.71 -36.53
CA ILE A 478 -47.42 -15.76 -37.10
C ILE A 478 -48.28 -16.83 -36.39
N ILE A 479 -49.15 -16.52 -35.39
CA ILE A 479 -50.44 -15.75 -35.37
C ILE A 479 -51.62 -16.59 -35.94
N PRO A 480 -52.74 -16.84 -35.19
CA PRO A 480 -53.94 -15.98 -35.32
C PRO A 480 -55.03 -15.91 -34.19
N LYS A 481 -55.45 -14.66 -33.88
CA LYS A 481 -56.86 -14.16 -33.62
C LYS A 481 -57.63 -14.72 -32.39
N LYS A 482 -58.69 -14.10 -31.83
CA LYS A 482 -59.63 -12.95 -32.08
C LYS A 482 -59.96 -12.32 -30.68
N VAL A 483 -60.81 -11.33 -30.31
CA VAL A 483 -61.90 -10.40 -30.77
C VAL A 483 -61.72 -9.14 -29.84
N ILE A 484 -61.82 -7.84 -30.19
CA ILE A 484 -62.87 -6.95 -30.78
C ILE A 484 -63.95 -6.50 -29.73
N VAL A 485 -63.79 -5.38 -28.98
CA VAL A 485 -64.02 -3.93 -29.33
C VAL A 485 -65.48 -3.47 -29.05
N PRO A 486 -65.84 -2.19 -28.71
CA PRO A 486 -65.13 -0.87 -28.72
C PRO A 486 -65.03 -0.24 -27.28
N ALA A 487 -65.03 1.08 -26.94
CA ALA A 487 -65.21 2.38 -27.64
C ALA A 487 -64.68 3.63 -26.88
N LYS A 488 -64.20 4.65 -27.64
CA LYS A 488 -64.38 6.14 -27.57
C LYS A 488 -64.25 6.93 -26.22
N LYS A 489 -63.76 8.20 -26.19
CA LYS A 489 -63.67 9.24 -27.25
C LYS A 489 -62.50 10.25 -27.05
N THR A 490 -62.03 10.79 -28.18
CA THR A 490 -61.00 11.82 -28.50
C THR A 490 -60.94 13.15 -27.71
N VAL A 491 -59.74 13.79 -27.66
CA VAL A 491 -59.45 15.16 -28.20
C VAL A 491 -58.01 15.24 -28.78
N VAL A 492 -57.82 16.18 -29.72
CA VAL A 492 -56.69 16.53 -30.61
C VAL A 492 -55.34 16.88 -29.92
N ALA A 493 -54.23 16.74 -30.66
CA ALA A 493 -52.87 17.13 -30.26
C ALA A 493 -52.38 18.47 -30.88
N VAL A 494 -51.44 19.14 -30.21
CA VAL A 494 -50.68 20.31 -30.72
C VAL A 494 -49.18 20.05 -30.55
N LYS A 495 -48.34 20.57 -31.47
CA LYS A 495 -46.88 20.35 -31.50
C LYS A 495 -46.21 20.84 -30.20
N LYS A 496 -45.38 20.01 -29.56
CA LYS A 496 -44.27 20.50 -28.72
C LYS A 496 -43.12 20.98 -29.64
N PRO A 497 -42.47 22.12 -29.35
CA PRO A 497 -41.28 22.55 -30.07
C PRO A 497 -40.10 21.62 -29.78
N THR A 498 -39.16 21.56 -30.71
CA THR A 498 -37.95 20.74 -30.60
C THR A 498 -37.06 21.28 -29.48
N ALA A 499 -37.08 20.63 -28.31
CA ALA A 499 -36.03 20.82 -27.33
C ALA A 499 -34.73 20.29 -27.94
N THR A 500 -33.81 21.20 -28.27
CA THR A 500 -32.44 20.86 -28.64
C THR A 500 -31.78 20.21 -27.43
N PHE A 501 -31.68 18.88 -27.45
CA PHE A 501 -30.84 18.15 -26.51
C PHE A 501 -29.40 18.64 -26.69
N PHE A 502 -28.96 19.52 -25.80
CA PHE A 502 -27.54 19.79 -25.63
C PHE A 502 -26.87 18.44 -25.34
N SER A 503 -26.05 17.99 -26.29
CA SER A 503 -25.25 16.79 -26.07
C SER A 503 -24.28 17.08 -24.92
N PRO A 504 -24.03 16.11 -24.02
CA PRO A 504 -23.03 16.30 -22.98
C PRO A 504 -21.68 16.63 -23.64
N PRO A 505 -20.83 17.45 -22.99
CA PRO A 505 -19.50 17.76 -23.52
C PRO A 505 -18.74 16.45 -23.80
N THR A 506 -18.10 16.37 -24.97
CA THR A 506 -17.69 15.09 -25.59
C THR A 506 -16.51 14.38 -24.90
N SER A 507 -16.12 14.82 -23.70
CA SER A 507 -15.21 14.14 -22.79
C SER A 507 -15.98 13.16 -21.88
N THR A 508 -16.39 12.02 -22.42
CA THR A 508 -17.20 11.00 -21.71
C THR A 508 -16.39 10.07 -20.79
N GLU A 509 -15.19 10.48 -20.38
CA GLU A 509 -14.50 9.88 -19.23
C GLU A 509 -14.48 10.89 -18.07
N PRO A 510 -15.00 10.56 -16.87
CA PRO A 510 -14.46 11.19 -15.67
C PRO A 510 -12.96 10.87 -15.64
N MET A 511 -12.11 11.85 -15.34
CA MET A 511 -10.65 11.70 -15.45
C MET A 511 -10.19 10.38 -14.80
N ARG A 512 -9.68 9.46 -15.63
CA ARG A 512 -9.24 8.14 -15.17
C ARG A 512 -7.90 8.24 -14.44
N PHE A 513 -7.98 8.65 -13.19
CA PHE A 513 -6.85 8.72 -12.29
C PHE A 513 -6.32 7.30 -12.00
N VAL A 514 -5.00 7.14 -12.09
CA VAL A 514 -4.33 5.91 -11.66
C VAL A 514 -4.27 5.94 -10.13
N GLU A 515 -4.84 4.91 -9.50
CA GLU A 515 -4.89 4.74 -8.05
C GLU A 515 -3.46 4.46 -7.52
N THR A 516 -2.79 5.53 -7.11
CA THR A 516 -1.32 5.58 -6.93
C THR A 516 -0.89 5.83 -5.49
N GLY A 517 -1.84 5.90 -4.55
CA GLY A 517 -1.59 6.27 -3.13
C GLY A 517 -0.99 7.67 -2.94
N MET A 518 -0.99 8.50 -3.99
CA MET A 518 -0.55 9.88 -3.93
C MET A 518 -1.71 10.77 -3.53
N MET A 519 -1.44 11.74 -2.67
CA MET A 519 -2.28 12.92 -2.57
C MET A 519 -2.42 13.56 -3.95
N TYR A 520 -3.63 13.93 -4.35
CA TYR A 520 -3.81 14.74 -5.55
C TYR A 520 -3.01 16.04 -5.41
N THR A 521 -2.28 16.43 -6.45
CA THR A 521 -1.52 17.68 -6.51
C THR A 521 -1.66 18.31 -7.89
N LEU A 522 -1.67 19.64 -7.95
CA LEU A 522 -1.92 20.38 -9.17
C LEU A 522 -0.81 20.24 -10.23
N ARG A 523 -1.22 20.24 -11.50
CA ARG A 523 -0.34 20.68 -12.60
C ARG A 523 -0.27 22.22 -12.55
N PRO A 524 0.92 22.84 -12.69
CA PRO A 524 1.10 24.28 -12.46
C PRO A 524 0.18 25.21 -13.26
N GLU A 525 -0.24 24.81 -14.46
CA GLU A 525 -0.90 25.68 -15.45
C GLU A 525 -2.37 26.04 -15.14
N SER A 526 -2.96 25.49 -14.07
CA SER A 526 -4.34 25.79 -13.66
C SER A 526 -4.46 26.66 -12.40
N ALA A 527 -3.34 27.05 -11.79
CA ALA A 527 -3.31 27.92 -10.62
C ALA A 527 -3.62 29.38 -11.00
N LYS A 528 -4.86 29.82 -10.77
CA LYS A 528 -5.20 31.25 -10.70
C LYS A 528 -5.21 31.69 -9.25
N ASN A 529 -4.24 32.52 -8.88
CA ASN A 529 -4.29 33.28 -7.63
C ASN A 529 -5.09 34.57 -7.88
N SER A 530 -6.10 34.80 -7.05
CA SER A 530 -6.66 36.12 -6.80
C SER A 530 -6.00 36.64 -5.51
N GLU A 531 -5.48 37.87 -5.55
CA GLU A 531 -5.04 38.56 -4.32
C GLU A 531 -6.30 39.00 -3.55
N PRO A 532 -6.34 38.86 -2.20
CA PRO A 532 -5.29 38.43 -1.28
C PRO A 532 -5.29 36.92 -0.95
N HIS A 533 -4.10 36.37 -0.69
CA HIS A 533 -3.92 34.95 -0.33
C HIS A 533 -2.81 34.72 0.73
N LEU A 534 -2.83 33.54 1.38
CA LEU A 534 -1.84 33.08 2.37
C LEU A 534 -0.93 31.99 1.77
N THR A 535 0.38 32.13 2.00
CA THR A 535 1.36 31.07 1.74
C THR A 535 1.26 29.94 2.78
N THR A 536 0.46 28.92 2.47
CA THR A 536 0.27 27.68 3.25
C THR A 536 0.46 26.45 2.37
N ILE A 537 0.82 25.32 2.99
CA ILE A 537 0.90 24.00 2.35
C ILE A 537 -0.48 23.43 1.95
N ILE A 538 -1.58 23.96 2.49
CA ILE A 538 -2.95 23.63 2.07
C ILE A 538 -3.10 23.89 0.56
N ASP A 539 -3.38 22.87 -0.23
CA ASP A 539 -3.41 22.94 -1.70
C ASP A 539 -4.51 23.89 -2.22
N SER A 540 -5.73 23.74 -1.69
CA SER A 540 -6.90 24.56 -2.05
C SER A 540 -7.63 25.05 -0.80
N TYR A 541 -8.03 26.32 -0.76
CA TYR A 541 -8.92 26.83 0.29
C TYR A 541 -9.79 27.99 -0.21
N ILE A 542 -10.87 28.26 0.52
CA ILE A 542 -11.64 29.50 0.44
C ILE A 542 -11.99 30.01 1.84
N VAL A 543 -11.97 31.33 1.99
CA VAL A 543 -12.36 32.07 3.19
C VAL A 543 -13.48 33.02 2.79
N ALA A 544 -14.61 32.94 3.48
CA ALA A 544 -15.73 33.86 3.28
C ALA A 544 -16.22 34.45 4.61
N ARG A 545 -16.51 35.75 4.67
CA ARG A 545 -17.34 36.32 5.74
C ARG A 545 -18.77 35.83 5.59
N ILE A 546 -19.51 35.71 6.69
CA ILE A 546 -20.95 35.42 6.71
C ILE A 546 -21.67 36.59 7.35
N ASN A 547 -22.45 37.32 6.56
CA ASN A 547 -23.20 38.51 6.97
C ASN A 547 -24.69 38.29 6.64
N ASN A 548 -25.54 38.20 7.67
CA ASN A 548 -26.99 37.94 7.52
C ASN A 548 -27.34 36.74 6.61
N GLY A 549 -26.53 35.67 6.68
CA GLY A 549 -26.66 34.46 5.85
C GLY A 549 -26.03 34.56 4.46
N VAL A 550 -25.55 35.73 4.04
CA VAL A 550 -24.83 35.93 2.77
C VAL A 550 -23.34 35.63 2.96
N THR A 551 -22.76 34.83 2.05
CA THR A 551 -21.32 34.53 2.00
C THR A 551 -20.57 35.49 1.09
N GLU A 552 -19.68 36.30 1.67
CA GLU A 552 -18.75 37.19 0.95
C GLU A 552 -17.37 36.54 0.92
N ILE A 553 -16.89 36.11 -0.25
CA ILE A 553 -15.54 35.54 -0.41
C ILE A 553 -14.49 36.65 -0.25
N VAL A 554 -13.55 36.48 0.68
CA VAL A 554 -12.53 37.49 1.01
C VAL A 554 -11.09 37.03 0.75
N ALA A 555 -10.84 35.72 0.69
CA ALA A 555 -9.56 35.16 0.26
C ALA A 555 -9.72 33.74 -0.29
N GLU A 556 -8.87 33.36 -1.24
CA GLU A 556 -8.90 32.02 -1.85
C GLU A 556 -7.53 31.59 -2.37
N LYS A 557 -7.35 30.27 -2.52
CA LYS A 557 -6.21 29.65 -3.21
C LYS A 557 -6.75 28.42 -3.92
N ASN A 558 -6.55 28.34 -5.24
CA ASN A 558 -6.97 27.18 -6.04
C ASN A 558 -8.45 26.75 -5.80
N ALA A 559 -9.34 27.69 -5.47
CA ALA A 559 -10.67 27.35 -4.94
C ALA A 559 -11.61 26.69 -5.98
N ASP A 560 -11.27 26.80 -7.27
CA ASP A 560 -11.97 26.22 -8.42
C ASP A 560 -11.51 24.81 -8.81
N VAL A 561 -10.57 24.22 -8.08
CA VAL A 561 -9.90 22.94 -8.38
C VAL A 561 -10.65 21.77 -7.74
N PRO A 562 -11.02 20.73 -8.51
CA PRO A 562 -11.59 19.50 -7.96
C PRO A 562 -10.62 18.77 -7.02
N ARG A 563 -11.08 18.47 -5.81
CA ARG A 563 -10.39 17.76 -4.73
C ARG A 563 -11.28 16.62 -4.23
N PRO A 564 -10.73 15.44 -3.87
CA PRO A 564 -11.51 14.46 -3.12
C PRO A 564 -11.90 15.01 -1.76
N LEU A 565 -13.16 14.78 -1.37
CA LEU A 565 -13.72 15.31 -0.14
C LEU A 565 -13.44 14.45 1.10
N ALA A 566 -13.19 13.16 0.91
CA ALA A 566 -13.24 12.19 2.01
C ALA A 566 -14.56 12.36 2.81
N SER A 567 -14.51 12.27 4.14
CA SER A 567 -15.68 12.40 5.03
C SER A 567 -16.42 13.75 5.00
N LEU A 568 -15.97 14.76 4.25
CA LEU A 568 -16.81 15.93 3.93
C LEU A 568 -18.06 15.54 3.11
N THR A 569 -18.01 14.43 2.38
CA THR A 569 -19.17 13.79 1.73
C THR A 569 -20.37 13.63 2.67
N LYS A 570 -20.10 13.31 3.94
CA LYS A 570 -21.12 12.99 4.94
C LYS A 570 -22.09 14.16 5.19
N VAL A 571 -21.66 15.41 4.91
CA VAL A 571 -22.53 16.61 4.98
C VAL A 571 -23.59 16.57 3.87
N VAL A 572 -23.21 16.24 2.64
CA VAL A 572 -24.15 16.11 1.49
C VAL A 572 -25.10 14.93 1.71
N ALA A 573 -24.58 13.82 2.24
CA ALA A 573 -25.41 12.67 2.60
C ALA A 573 -26.43 13.04 3.71
N ALA A 574 -26.00 13.67 4.81
CA ALA A 574 -26.91 14.05 5.88
C ALA A 574 -27.96 15.10 5.42
N TYR A 575 -27.61 16.01 4.51
CA TYR A 575 -28.57 16.95 3.90
C TYR A 575 -29.59 16.25 2.99
N GLN A 576 -29.16 15.26 2.20
CA GLN A 576 -30.08 14.44 1.43
C GLN A 576 -31.02 13.63 2.36
N MET A 577 -30.51 13.09 3.47
CA MET A 577 -31.33 12.43 4.50
C MET A 577 -32.36 13.39 5.13
N GLY A 578 -31.99 14.66 5.37
CA GLY A 578 -32.90 15.71 5.83
C GLY A 578 -34.02 15.98 4.84
N ARG A 579 -33.70 16.16 3.54
CA ARG A 579 -34.72 16.29 2.48
C ARG A 579 -35.59 15.05 2.30
N ASP A 580 -35.04 13.87 2.50
CA ASP A 580 -35.77 12.60 2.53
C ASP A 580 -36.60 12.40 3.81
N SER A 581 -36.64 13.40 4.70
CA SER A 581 -37.42 13.40 5.94
C SER A 581 -37.08 12.22 6.87
N ILE A 582 -35.78 12.02 7.12
CA ILE A 582 -35.26 11.01 8.06
C ILE A 582 -35.92 11.15 9.45
N ASP A 583 -36.76 10.19 9.82
CA ASP A 583 -37.32 10.08 11.18
C ASP A 583 -36.17 9.83 12.16
N THR A 584 -35.92 10.78 13.06
CA THR A 584 -34.79 10.74 14.01
C THR A 584 -34.99 9.76 15.17
N GLU A 585 -36.23 9.41 15.50
CA GLU A 585 -36.58 8.46 16.58
C GLU A 585 -36.79 7.03 16.09
N LYS A 586 -37.04 6.84 14.78
CA LYS A 586 -36.91 5.54 14.11
C LYS A 586 -35.52 4.94 14.34
N SER A 587 -35.49 3.62 14.42
CA SER A 587 -34.26 2.84 14.58
C SER A 587 -34.07 1.81 13.49
N VAL A 588 -32.81 1.43 13.27
CA VAL A 588 -32.39 0.46 12.25
C VAL A 588 -31.44 -0.56 12.89
N LYS A 589 -31.58 -1.81 12.44
CA LYS A 589 -30.82 -2.95 12.95
C LYS A 589 -29.53 -3.11 12.15
N TYR A 590 -28.38 -3.16 12.81
CA TYR A 590 -27.11 -3.41 12.12
C TYR A 590 -27.05 -4.84 11.54
N SER A 591 -26.53 -4.94 10.32
CA SER A 591 -26.35 -6.18 9.59
C SER A 591 -25.04 -6.09 8.81
N PRO A 592 -24.01 -6.89 9.14
CA PRO A 592 -22.71 -6.83 8.47
C PRO A 592 -22.78 -7.06 6.95
N THR A 593 -23.82 -7.71 6.43
CA THR A 593 -23.99 -7.94 4.99
C THR A 593 -24.66 -6.77 4.25
N LYS A 594 -25.42 -5.91 4.94
CA LYS A 594 -25.99 -4.68 4.35
C LYS A 594 -25.11 -3.45 4.57
N HIS A 595 -24.54 -3.33 5.77
CA HIS A 595 -23.93 -2.11 6.28
C HIS A 595 -22.41 -2.22 6.35
N SER A 596 -21.81 -3.06 5.50
CA SER A 596 -20.35 -3.19 5.38
C SER A 596 -19.77 -1.92 4.75
N ALA A 597 -19.05 -1.14 5.56
CA ALA A 597 -18.32 0.03 5.10
C ALA A 597 -16.80 -0.22 5.22
N PRO A 598 -15.96 0.34 4.33
CA PRO A 598 -14.52 0.12 4.35
C PRO A 598 -13.84 0.50 5.68
N SER A 599 -12.82 -0.28 6.05
CA SER A 599 -12.06 -0.15 7.30
C SER A 599 -11.31 1.17 7.39
N GLY A 600 -11.49 1.89 8.51
CA GLY A 600 -10.76 3.13 8.82
C GLY A 600 -11.46 3.92 9.92
N TYR A 601 -12.77 4.08 9.80
CA TYR A 601 -13.65 4.63 10.84
C TYR A 601 -14.87 3.72 11.01
N LEU A 602 -14.63 2.53 11.58
CA LEU A 602 -15.68 1.54 11.87
C LEU A 602 -16.42 1.92 13.17
N TYR A 603 -17.75 1.97 13.07
CA TYR A 603 -18.63 2.08 14.22
C TYR A 603 -18.60 0.76 15.01
N LYS A 604 -18.49 0.83 16.35
CA LYS A 604 -18.32 -0.35 17.21
C LYS A 604 -19.67 -1.01 17.54
N ILE A 605 -20.23 -1.75 16.59
CA ILE A 605 -21.57 -2.34 16.70
C ILE A 605 -21.57 -3.85 16.36
N SER A 606 -22.36 -4.64 17.08
CA SER A 606 -22.44 -6.10 16.93
C SER A 606 -23.60 -6.51 16.00
N ALA A 607 -23.45 -7.65 15.34
CA ALA A 607 -24.41 -8.12 14.35
C ALA A 607 -25.82 -8.32 14.94
N GLY A 608 -26.73 -7.40 14.61
CA GLY A 608 -28.12 -7.43 15.05
C GLY A 608 -28.49 -6.48 16.19
N ASP A 609 -27.56 -5.62 16.64
CA ASP A 609 -27.86 -4.50 17.53
C ASP A 609 -28.73 -3.43 16.83
N THR A 610 -29.49 -2.64 17.58
CA THR A 610 -30.44 -1.64 17.05
C THR A 610 -30.17 -0.24 17.62
N VAL A 611 -30.07 0.76 16.75
CA VAL A 611 -29.68 2.15 17.08
C VAL A 611 -30.65 3.15 16.44
N LYS A 612 -30.93 4.29 17.07
CA LYS A 612 -31.80 5.33 16.48
C LYS A 612 -31.08 6.13 15.41
N ASN A 613 -31.83 6.65 14.45
CA ASN A 613 -31.31 7.48 13.39
C ASN A 613 -30.62 8.75 13.92
N LYS A 614 -31.10 9.35 15.02
CA LYS A 614 -30.43 10.48 15.69
C LYS A 614 -29.04 10.14 16.23
N ASP A 615 -28.87 8.94 16.79
CA ASP A 615 -27.57 8.52 17.32
C ASP A 615 -26.61 8.17 16.17
N LEU A 616 -27.15 7.61 15.08
CA LEU A 616 -26.41 7.36 13.84
C LEU A 616 -26.00 8.66 13.13
N LEU A 617 -26.80 9.72 13.18
CA LEU A 617 -26.46 11.06 12.67
C LEU A 617 -25.32 11.69 13.49
N SER A 618 -25.35 11.53 14.82
CA SER A 618 -24.21 11.87 15.68
C SER A 618 -22.93 11.12 15.26
N ALA A 619 -23.00 9.80 15.18
CA ALA A 619 -21.87 8.94 14.81
C ALA A 619 -21.32 9.27 13.42
N LEU A 620 -22.19 9.66 12.48
CA LEU A 620 -21.86 10.10 11.13
C LEU A 620 -21.16 11.47 11.11
N LEU A 621 -21.66 12.46 11.85
CA LEU A 621 -21.23 13.86 11.69
C LEU A 621 -20.11 14.24 12.67
N ILE A 622 -20.25 13.88 13.94
CA ILE A 622 -19.32 14.24 15.04
C ILE A 622 -18.06 13.37 14.98
N SER A 623 -18.22 12.05 15.18
CA SER A 623 -17.12 11.07 15.15
C SER A 623 -16.69 10.64 13.75
N SER A 624 -17.47 10.97 12.72
CA SER A 624 -17.13 10.70 11.32
C SER A 624 -17.11 9.20 10.92
N PHE A 625 -17.82 8.32 11.63
CA PHE A 625 -17.88 6.89 11.32
C PHE A 625 -18.56 6.59 9.97
N ASN A 626 -18.13 5.53 9.28
CA ASN A 626 -18.61 5.19 7.94
C ASN A 626 -19.90 4.36 7.94
N THR A 627 -19.98 3.35 8.81
CA THR A 627 -21.13 2.43 8.96
C THR A 627 -22.49 3.13 9.13
N PRO A 628 -22.62 4.22 9.91
CA PRO A 628 -23.91 4.88 10.11
C PRO A 628 -24.54 5.43 8.83
N ALA A 629 -23.73 5.81 7.83
CA ALA A 629 -24.25 6.27 6.54
C ALA A 629 -25.11 5.20 5.85
N LEU A 630 -24.64 3.95 5.84
CA LEU A 630 -25.33 2.83 5.21
C LEU A 630 -26.57 2.41 6.02
N MET A 631 -26.47 2.48 7.36
CA MET A 631 -27.61 2.22 8.25
C MET A 631 -28.73 3.26 8.06
N LEU A 632 -28.38 4.55 7.94
CA LEU A 632 -29.35 5.63 7.68
C LEU A 632 -30.01 5.48 6.29
N VAL A 633 -29.27 5.06 5.27
CA VAL A 633 -29.83 4.76 3.93
C VAL A 633 -30.81 3.58 3.96
N ASP A 634 -30.48 2.48 4.65
CA ASP A 634 -31.44 1.36 4.86
C ASP A 634 -32.66 1.81 5.71
N SER A 635 -32.46 2.75 6.63
CA SER A 635 -33.53 3.36 7.43
C SER A 635 -34.46 4.25 6.59
N LEU A 636 -34.00 4.85 5.49
CA LEU A 636 -34.86 5.49 4.48
C LEU A 636 -35.56 4.47 3.56
N GLY A 637 -35.22 3.18 3.64
CA GLY A 637 -35.75 2.14 2.76
C GLY A 637 -35.15 2.16 1.35
N LYS A 638 -34.01 2.83 1.16
CA LYS A 638 -33.30 2.99 -0.11
C LYS A 638 -32.04 2.13 -0.14
N ASN A 639 -31.48 1.88 -1.32
CA ASN A 639 -30.12 1.38 -1.47
C ASN A 639 -29.12 2.51 -1.79
N GLN A 640 -27.82 2.24 -1.61
CA GLN A 640 -26.76 3.25 -1.79
C GLN A 640 -26.73 3.86 -3.20
N ALA A 641 -27.04 3.11 -4.27
CA ALA A 641 -26.99 3.63 -5.64
C ALA A 641 -28.18 4.56 -5.95
N GLU A 642 -29.36 4.28 -5.38
CA GLU A 642 -30.51 5.20 -5.41
C GLU A 642 -30.17 6.49 -4.69
N PHE A 643 -29.73 6.37 -3.43
CA PHE A 643 -29.40 7.51 -2.57
C PHE A 643 -28.27 8.40 -3.14
N VAL A 644 -27.21 7.80 -3.69
CA VAL A 644 -26.14 8.53 -4.38
C VAL A 644 -26.64 9.20 -5.67
N THR A 645 -27.64 8.64 -6.35
CA THR A 645 -28.27 9.30 -7.51
C THR A 645 -29.00 10.57 -7.07
N GLU A 646 -29.66 10.55 -5.91
CA GLU A 646 -30.37 11.69 -5.33
C GLU A 646 -29.40 12.77 -4.83
N MET A 647 -28.33 12.40 -4.10
CA MET A 647 -27.23 13.31 -3.75
C MET A 647 -26.68 14.03 -4.99
N ASN A 648 -26.44 13.32 -6.09
CA ASN A 648 -25.97 13.93 -7.34
C ASN A 648 -27.04 14.74 -8.08
N ASN A 649 -28.33 14.60 -7.75
CA ASN A 649 -29.39 15.46 -8.29
C ASN A 649 -29.50 16.75 -7.48
N GLN A 650 -29.41 16.68 -6.14
CA GLN A 650 -29.32 17.86 -5.27
C GLN A 650 -28.18 18.80 -5.68
N ILE A 651 -27.01 18.24 -5.97
CA ILE A 651 -25.82 19.00 -6.37
C ILE A 651 -26.04 19.75 -7.70
N LYS A 652 -26.82 19.18 -8.63
CA LYS A 652 -27.25 19.84 -9.88
C LYS A 652 -28.33 20.90 -9.64
N GLU A 653 -29.26 20.68 -8.71
CA GLU A 653 -30.28 21.68 -8.32
C GLU A 653 -29.61 22.96 -7.77
N TRP A 654 -28.48 22.83 -7.09
CA TRP A 654 -27.64 23.95 -6.64
C TRP A 654 -26.72 24.55 -7.73
N GLY A 655 -26.75 24.03 -8.96
CA GLY A 655 -25.92 24.50 -10.07
C GLY A 655 -24.42 24.19 -9.91
N LEU A 656 -24.04 23.30 -8.99
CA LEU A 656 -22.65 22.92 -8.75
C LEU A 656 -22.23 21.89 -9.81
N THR A 657 -21.24 22.24 -10.62
CA THR A 657 -20.88 21.49 -11.84
C THR A 657 -19.58 20.70 -11.71
N LYS A 658 -18.78 20.98 -10.67
CA LYS A 658 -17.51 20.32 -10.37
C LYS A 658 -17.60 19.40 -9.14
N SER A 659 -18.82 19.16 -8.65
CA SER A 659 -19.11 18.34 -7.47
C SER A 659 -19.82 17.05 -7.91
N TYR A 660 -19.38 15.90 -7.39
CA TYR A 660 -19.96 14.59 -7.72
C TYR A 660 -19.67 13.54 -6.64
N PHE A 661 -20.57 12.57 -6.48
CA PHE A 661 -20.53 11.56 -5.41
C PHE A 661 -20.75 10.13 -5.93
N PHE A 662 -20.13 9.15 -5.28
CA PHE A 662 -20.17 7.72 -5.59
C PHE A 662 -20.52 6.85 -4.37
N ASP A 663 -20.34 7.39 -3.15
CA ASP A 663 -20.83 6.80 -1.90
C ASP A 663 -21.44 7.87 -0.97
N ALA A 664 -22.06 7.43 0.14
CA ALA A 664 -22.62 8.30 1.17
C ALA A 664 -21.67 8.59 2.35
N HIS A 665 -20.52 7.89 2.44
CA HIS A 665 -19.63 7.94 3.60
C HIS A 665 -18.30 8.68 3.37
N GLY A 666 -17.92 8.98 2.14
CA GLY A 666 -16.67 9.65 1.80
C GLY A 666 -15.44 8.76 1.86
N TYR A 667 -15.53 7.53 1.31
CA TYR A 667 -14.37 6.63 1.15
C TYR A 667 -13.91 6.57 -0.31
N ASP A 668 -14.84 6.61 -1.26
CA ASP A 668 -14.53 6.66 -2.68
C ASP A 668 -13.81 7.97 -3.04
N VAL A 669 -12.57 7.86 -3.54
CA VAL A 669 -11.71 8.99 -3.94
C VAL A 669 -12.30 9.82 -5.09
N ARG A 670 -13.34 9.31 -5.76
CA ARG A 670 -14.10 10.00 -6.80
C ARG A 670 -15.19 10.92 -6.24
N ASN A 671 -15.48 10.87 -4.93
CA ASN A 671 -16.31 11.87 -4.25
C ASN A 671 -15.57 13.21 -4.21
N GLN A 672 -15.92 14.14 -5.09
CA GLN A 672 -15.14 15.34 -5.37
C GLN A 672 -16.00 16.60 -5.33
N SER A 673 -15.35 17.73 -5.02
CA SER A 673 -15.89 19.08 -5.12
C SER A 673 -14.71 20.06 -5.16
N THR A 674 -14.98 21.37 -5.16
CA THR A 674 -13.97 22.44 -5.12
C THR A 674 -14.17 23.26 -3.85
N ALA A 675 -13.18 24.03 -3.38
CA ALA A 675 -13.41 24.85 -2.18
C ALA A 675 -14.54 25.88 -2.40
N ARG A 676 -14.66 26.44 -3.61
CA ARG A 676 -15.73 27.39 -4.01
C ARG A 676 -17.12 26.75 -4.02
N GLU A 677 -17.27 25.53 -4.54
CA GLU A 677 -18.55 24.83 -4.50
C GLU A 677 -18.85 24.28 -3.11
N TYR A 678 -17.82 23.84 -2.36
CA TYR A 678 -18.00 23.25 -1.04
C TYR A 678 -18.32 24.27 0.05
N VAL A 679 -17.91 25.54 -0.05
CA VAL A 679 -18.42 26.57 0.88
C VAL A 679 -19.94 26.73 0.75
N THR A 680 -20.48 26.73 -0.47
CA THR A 680 -21.94 26.72 -0.70
C THR A 680 -22.58 25.47 -0.08
N ILE A 681 -22.07 24.28 -0.37
CA ILE A 681 -22.55 23.02 0.23
C ILE A 681 -22.60 23.11 1.76
N PHE A 682 -21.52 23.59 2.38
CA PHE A 682 -21.41 23.61 3.84
C PHE A 682 -22.34 24.66 4.47
N THR A 683 -22.43 25.88 3.91
CA THR A 683 -23.35 26.90 4.43
C THR A 683 -24.82 26.59 4.16
N THR A 684 -25.15 25.93 3.04
CA THR A 684 -26.53 25.51 2.76
C THR A 684 -26.93 24.32 3.62
N ALA A 685 -26.03 23.37 3.90
CA ALA A 685 -26.29 22.29 4.86
C ALA A 685 -26.60 22.82 6.26
N LEU A 686 -25.92 23.88 6.70
CA LEU A 686 -26.16 24.54 7.99
C LEU A 686 -27.44 25.39 8.04
N THR A 687 -28.26 25.43 6.97
CA THR A 687 -29.63 25.96 7.04
C THR A 687 -30.66 24.91 7.51
N ASP A 688 -30.27 23.64 7.62
CA ASP A 688 -31.03 22.59 8.28
C ASP A 688 -30.69 22.60 9.79
N PRO A 689 -31.64 22.90 10.70
CA PRO A 689 -31.37 22.96 12.14
C PRO A 689 -30.86 21.64 12.75
N ILE A 690 -31.18 20.49 12.14
CA ILE A 690 -30.69 19.19 12.58
C ILE A 690 -29.18 19.10 12.28
N LEU A 691 -28.75 19.56 11.10
CA LEU A 691 -27.34 19.56 10.71
C LEU A 691 -26.53 20.65 11.41
N GLU A 692 -27.11 21.84 11.63
CA GLU A 692 -26.49 22.88 12.45
C GLU A 692 -26.17 22.34 13.84
N SER A 693 -27.14 21.67 14.48
CA SER A 693 -26.96 21.04 15.78
C SER A 693 -25.84 19.99 15.78
N TYR A 694 -25.87 18.99 14.89
CA TYR A 694 -24.85 17.92 14.89
C TYR A 694 -23.45 18.38 14.46
N LEU A 695 -23.34 19.35 13.54
CA LEU A 695 -22.05 19.87 13.11
C LEU A 695 -21.45 20.85 14.14
N GLY A 696 -22.30 21.47 14.97
CA GLY A 696 -21.92 22.35 16.08
C GLY A 696 -21.69 21.67 17.43
N GLU A 697 -21.97 20.38 17.57
CA GLU A 697 -21.79 19.66 18.83
C GLU A 697 -20.32 19.23 19.05
N LYS A 698 -19.84 19.37 20.30
CA LYS A 698 -18.50 18.94 20.72
C LYS A 698 -18.45 17.47 21.07
N SER A 699 -19.50 16.92 21.70
CA SER A 699 -19.60 15.50 22.01
C SER A 699 -21.02 15.07 22.33
N TYR A 700 -21.43 13.92 21.84
CA TYR A 700 -22.73 13.31 22.10
C TYR A 700 -22.54 11.96 22.81
N THR A 701 -23.53 11.49 23.57
CA THR A 701 -23.44 10.22 24.31
C THR A 701 -24.79 9.53 24.34
N TYR A 702 -24.80 8.23 24.02
CA TYR A 702 -26.03 7.45 23.88
C TYR A 702 -25.80 5.97 24.18
N GLU A 703 -26.91 5.23 24.29
CA GLU A 703 -26.95 3.77 24.47
C GLU A 703 -27.75 3.13 23.33
N GLU A 704 -27.41 1.90 22.96
CA GLU A 704 -28.13 1.16 21.92
C GLU A 704 -29.48 0.64 22.44
N LEU A 705 -30.54 0.74 21.63
CA LEU A 705 -31.90 0.31 22.04
C LEU A 705 -32.02 -1.19 22.29
N ARG A 706 -31.18 -1.98 21.63
CA ARG A 706 -31.03 -3.41 21.85
C ARG A 706 -29.62 -3.80 21.50
N ASN A 707 -28.92 -4.38 22.46
CA ASN A 707 -27.57 -4.89 22.31
C ASN A 707 -27.57 -6.41 22.58
N ALA A 708 -26.88 -7.19 21.76
CA ALA A 708 -26.79 -8.65 21.83
C ALA A 708 -25.65 -9.19 22.71
N GLY A 709 -24.73 -8.33 23.17
CA GLY A 709 -23.55 -8.65 23.98
C GLY A 709 -23.41 -7.92 25.33
N GLY A 710 -24.33 -7.00 25.66
CA GLY A 710 -24.30 -6.14 26.85
C GLY A 710 -24.23 -4.65 26.50
N ALA A 711 -25.08 -3.83 27.14
CA ALA A 711 -25.31 -2.43 26.79
C ALA A 711 -24.01 -1.62 26.65
N SER A 712 -23.77 -1.12 25.44
CA SER A 712 -22.58 -0.33 25.10
C SER A 712 -22.92 1.16 25.07
N ILE A 713 -22.29 1.92 25.96
CA ILE A 713 -22.35 3.39 25.96
C ILE A 713 -21.43 3.89 24.84
N HIS A 714 -22.03 4.54 23.84
CA HIS A 714 -21.31 5.24 22.79
C HIS A 714 -21.05 6.68 23.21
N ARG A 715 -19.83 7.16 22.96
CA ARG A 715 -19.45 8.56 23.16
C ARG A 715 -18.79 9.09 21.91
N ASP A 716 -19.52 9.91 21.18
CA ASP A 716 -18.99 10.64 20.04
C ASP A 716 -18.25 11.90 20.50
N ILE A 717 -17.14 12.22 19.84
CA ILE A 717 -16.29 13.38 20.14
C ILE A 717 -15.91 14.04 18.82
N ASN A 718 -16.09 15.36 18.72
CA ASN A 718 -15.92 16.08 17.47
C ASN A 718 -14.49 15.90 16.94
N THR A 719 -14.41 15.45 15.70
CA THR A 719 -13.14 15.15 15.01
C THR A 719 -12.25 16.39 14.79
N ASN A 720 -12.79 17.60 14.91
CA ASN A 720 -12.03 18.84 14.90
C ASN A 720 -11.50 19.23 16.30
N ARG A 721 -10.18 19.15 16.51
CA ARG A 721 -9.58 19.57 17.80
C ARG A 721 -9.66 21.08 18.07
N LEU A 722 -9.82 21.92 17.04
CA LEU A 722 -9.94 23.38 17.23
C LEU A 722 -11.23 23.76 17.97
N PHE A 723 -12.26 22.90 17.95
CA PHE A 723 -13.48 23.05 18.74
C PHE A 723 -13.23 23.03 20.27
N PHE A 724 -12.07 22.55 20.71
CA PHE A 724 -11.68 22.45 22.12
C PHE A 724 -10.60 23.46 22.54
N SER A 725 -10.16 24.35 21.65
CA SER A 725 -9.29 25.48 22.02
C SER A 725 -10.07 26.49 22.87
N THR A 726 -9.36 27.08 23.84
CA THR A 726 -9.84 28.18 24.70
C THR A 726 -8.96 29.45 24.58
N ASP A 727 -7.95 29.39 23.70
CA ASP A 727 -6.89 30.37 23.47
C ASP A 727 -6.90 30.96 22.04
N ALA A 728 -7.76 30.43 21.17
CA ALA A 728 -7.99 30.96 19.83
C ALA A 728 -8.74 32.30 19.88
N PRO A 729 -8.47 33.25 18.96
CA PRO A 729 -9.24 34.50 18.82
C PRO A 729 -10.61 34.27 18.15
N TYR A 730 -11.13 33.04 18.18
CA TYR A 730 -12.38 32.62 17.58
C TYR A 730 -12.98 31.41 18.29
N THR A 731 -14.30 31.29 18.22
CA THR A 731 -15.05 30.09 18.60
C THR A 731 -15.41 29.32 17.34
N VAL A 732 -15.21 27.99 17.30
CA VAL A 732 -15.79 27.14 16.25
C VAL A 732 -17.29 26.98 16.53
N LEU A 733 -18.14 27.29 15.54
CA LEU A 733 -19.60 27.15 15.65
C LEU A 733 -20.10 25.85 15.01
N ALA A 734 -19.47 25.41 13.92
CA ALA A 734 -19.77 24.14 13.26
C ALA A 734 -18.54 23.65 12.51
N SER A 735 -18.30 22.33 12.41
CA SER A 735 -17.21 21.81 11.58
C SER A 735 -17.37 20.36 11.12
N LYS A 736 -16.77 20.03 9.98
CA LYS A 736 -16.56 18.67 9.49
C LYS A 736 -15.12 18.47 9.01
N THR A 737 -14.46 17.44 9.53
CA THR A 737 -13.16 16.97 9.03
C THR A 737 -13.33 15.87 7.97
N GLY A 738 -12.31 15.71 7.12
CA GLY A 738 -12.16 14.55 6.24
C GLY A 738 -10.69 14.21 6.00
N TYR A 739 -10.38 12.93 5.80
CA TYR A 739 -9.06 12.46 5.43
C TYR A 739 -9.14 11.20 4.58
N LEU A 740 -8.37 11.19 3.49
CA LEU A 740 -7.88 10.04 2.72
C LEU A 740 -6.47 10.42 2.25
N TYR A 741 -5.62 9.46 1.92
CA TYR A 741 -4.25 9.74 1.45
C TYR A 741 -4.27 10.57 0.17
N GLU A 742 -5.21 10.27 -0.71
CA GLU A 742 -5.48 10.98 -1.96
C GLU A 742 -6.08 12.36 -1.70
N ALA A 743 -7.02 12.46 -0.78
CA ALA A 743 -7.67 13.73 -0.42
C ALA A 743 -6.70 14.73 0.24
N GLY A 744 -5.70 14.23 0.96
CA GLY A 744 -5.05 14.99 2.04
C GLY A 744 -6.03 15.20 3.20
N TYR A 745 -5.66 16.06 4.15
CA TYR A 745 -6.58 16.45 5.22
C TYR A 745 -7.45 17.64 4.80
N ASN A 746 -8.75 17.48 4.98
CA ASN A 746 -9.79 18.46 4.66
C ASN A 746 -10.45 18.95 5.96
N MET A 747 -10.70 20.25 6.06
CA MET A 747 -11.52 20.86 7.11
C MET A 747 -12.49 21.84 6.47
N ALA A 748 -13.78 21.69 6.81
CA ALA A 748 -14.79 22.73 6.63
C ALA A 748 -15.24 23.18 8.03
N MET A 749 -15.21 24.47 8.32
CA MET A 749 -15.70 24.99 9.60
C MET A 749 -16.25 26.41 9.51
N ILE A 750 -17.27 26.70 10.32
CA ILE A 750 -17.72 28.05 10.62
C ILE A 750 -17.08 28.48 11.94
N VAL A 751 -16.50 29.67 11.95
CA VAL A 751 -15.92 30.29 13.15
C VAL A 751 -16.54 31.67 13.39
N GLU A 752 -16.61 32.08 14.66
CA GLU A 752 -17.02 33.41 15.09
C GLU A 752 -15.85 34.12 15.77
N ARG A 753 -15.51 35.33 15.33
CA ARG A 753 -14.41 36.12 15.88
C ARG A 753 -14.74 36.63 17.29
N VAL A 754 -13.80 36.46 18.22
CA VAL A 754 -13.90 37.05 19.56
C VAL A 754 -13.71 38.56 19.47
N GLY A 755 -14.70 39.32 19.96
CA GLY A 755 -14.65 40.79 20.09
C GLY A 755 -15.69 41.54 19.27
N ASP A 756 -16.04 41.04 18.08
CA ASP A 756 -17.06 41.64 17.20
C ASP A 756 -18.11 40.64 16.67
N SER A 757 -17.99 39.35 17.00
CA SER A 757 -18.86 38.26 16.53
C SER A 757 -18.96 38.15 15.00
N GLN A 758 -17.98 38.64 14.24
CA GLN A 758 -17.93 38.43 12.79
C GLN A 758 -17.75 36.93 12.49
N LYS A 759 -18.69 36.36 11.73
CA LYS A 759 -18.65 34.94 11.32
C LYS A 759 -17.88 34.77 10.02
N PHE A 760 -17.15 33.66 9.91
CA PHE A 760 -16.39 33.24 8.74
C PHE A 760 -16.61 31.75 8.43
N ALA A 761 -16.75 31.40 7.15
CA ALA A 761 -16.55 30.05 6.66
C ALA A 761 -15.09 29.86 6.23
N ILE A 762 -14.45 28.82 6.78
CA ILE A 762 -13.10 28.38 6.42
C ILE A 762 -13.22 26.98 5.81
N ILE A 763 -13.03 26.86 4.49
CA ILE A 763 -12.92 25.56 3.82
C ILE A 763 -11.48 25.39 3.34
N SER A 764 -10.81 24.36 3.82
CA SER A 764 -9.49 23.93 3.38
C SER A 764 -9.54 22.50 2.88
N LEU A 765 -9.03 22.27 1.67
CA LEU A 765 -9.02 20.99 0.98
C LEU A 765 -7.58 20.63 0.59
N GLY A 766 -7.14 19.44 0.96
CA GLY A 766 -5.78 18.99 0.69
C GLY A 766 -4.70 19.73 1.47
N ASN A 767 -4.76 19.73 2.80
CA ASN A 767 -3.54 19.88 3.59
C ASN A 767 -2.71 18.57 3.47
N PRO A 768 -1.47 18.60 2.94
CA PRO A 768 -0.65 17.41 2.84
C PRO A 768 -0.25 16.89 4.22
N ASP A 769 0.24 17.75 5.10
CA ASP A 769 0.83 17.33 6.37
C ASP A 769 -0.26 17.00 7.39
N TYR A 770 -0.58 15.70 7.51
CA TYR A 770 -1.54 15.20 8.48
C TYR A 770 -1.11 15.50 9.93
N ASN A 771 0.17 15.73 10.24
CA ASN A 771 0.59 16.15 11.58
C ASN A 771 0.21 17.62 11.83
N LYS A 772 0.38 18.50 10.83
CA LYS A 772 -0.03 19.92 10.86
C LYS A 772 -1.51 20.16 10.50
N LYS A 773 -2.35 19.12 10.45
CA LYS A 773 -3.77 19.19 10.06
C LYS A 773 -4.60 20.29 10.74
N TYR A 774 -4.36 20.50 12.04
CA TYR A 774 -5.04 21.55 12.80
C TYR A 774 -4.29 22.88 12.77
N SER A 775 -2.96 22.87 12.83
CA SER A 775 -2.16 24.09 12.98
C SER A 775 -2.08 24.95 11.71
N GLU A 776 -2.04 24.35 10.52
CA GLU A 776 -2.11 25.15 9.27
C GLU A 776 -3.52 25.70 9.04
N THR A 777 -4.57 24.99 9.48
CA THR A 777 -5.96 25.46 9.40
C THR A 777 -6.23 26.57 10.42
N ASP A 778 -5.70 26.45 11.63
CA ASP A 778 -5.69 27.53 12.64
C ASP A 778 -4.90 28.74 12.13
N ARG A 779 -3.72 28.53 11.53
CA ARG A 779 -2.90 29.60 10.92
C ARG A 779 -3.63 30.32 9.79
N LEU A 780 -4.33 29.60 8.91
CA LEU A 780 -5.22 30.19 7.88
C LEU A 780 -6.35 31.01 8.52
N THR A 781 -6.94 30.49 9.59
CA THR A 781 -8.05 31.14 10.30
C THR A 781 -7.60 32.41 11.03
N ARG A 782 -6.52 32.35 11.82
CA ARG A 782 -5.92 33.53 12.49
C ARG A 782 -5.40 34.57 11.50
N TRP A 783 -4.93 34.16 10.32
CA TRP A 783 -4.60 35.07 9.23
C TRP A 783 -5.85 35.77 8.68
N ALA A 784 -6.91 35.02 8.35
CA ALA A 784 -8.17 35.59 7.85
C ALA A 784 -8.75 36.61 8.84
N LEU A 785 -8.89 36.22 10.11
CA LEU A 785 -9.43 37.03 11.21
C LEU A 785 -8.63 38.31 11.51
N LYS A 786 -7.40 38.42 11.00
CA LYS A 786 -6.52 39.59 11.15
C LYS A 786 -6.61 40.56 9.96
N ASN A 787 -6.97 40.08 8.77
CA ASN A 787 -6.93 40.86 7.53
C ASN A 787 -8.32 41.25 6.98
N PHE A 788 -9.39 40.60 7.47
CA PHE A 788 -10.78 40.78 6.99
C PHE A 788 -11.77 40.97 8.13
#